data_AF-A0A3D1CQT9-F1
#
_entry.id   AF-A0A3D1CQT9-F1
#
_cell.length_a   1.000
_cell.length_b   1.000
_cell.length_c   1.000
_cell.angle_alpha   90.00
_cell.angle_beta   90.00
_cell.angle_gamma   90.00
#
_symmetry.space_group_name_H-M   'P 1'
#
loop_
_entity.id
_entity.type
_entity.pdbx_description
1 polymer ?
#
loop_
_entity_poly.entity_id
_entity_poly.type
_entity_poly.pdbx_seq_one_letter_code
_entity_poly.pdbx_strand_id
1 'polypeptide(L)'
;MANGSEFSHDQADHHETKESEAHSTLFSLLQYAEQAKQDPSNRAELLHRLRDFTETELSWSPNIFNELPLSEQLDLATRFSRIPEAQGTVCQSFVGELTYNLQGIELSGDSSAEYLYTYIQSLPIEYQLDTLSYLSTIGANAAAQGWADQLSDSLNEVADDVAADPTTNPFLRYAAEATVTRLRNEQESPGGILVHQGDRSVGRASVTASESVMDSSQRLRHILKPDATSYAEGTLNRISKDVVASFDRSMIPQSFTKFSKEAELSHEIKTDAPDPRYTEHLAYLLNQEPTPQTIKQALDFTQTYLLPKTDKTSIFDQLHTISPNISAEQWQEYLTVTQALSGLRAQGQKYQYEQQQHAEEANLRESQNFINAAKQIVPILDQRRFANIITELAHSSEERQFKAAEELAVFGEYEPNAPAAVHALSKQSARLRRLFSKHFDLATQKTNKYFAELNIQAQGYFADKITAEQAILTPTTADNLRTYATKLTAESTTIEASFKPLATLLAEANVKTNDQEIDTVRLLEELHRPEMRARIEEDMGVDLTELTLREQVQLLTFLTHTSQANIDRTFNATKTFGVPCARSFLSAEAGDEFRDHILTISEQVAPETAQKIFNSYANLADLAQTTATNLAKEFFVPGQERTFDIDAIQAQLLTRAREILEAAAKHPEDTANLFSKLANAETSIILLAEMYRSIHHDNPDFSLEDVRHNTIEQMPATELSKQEKIDIQAIHRANWLIEEPRALSFLENILQEKLKSPSTNFHILKNNGRIVAFLRFDQKPDGSLYLGSVNVDSGLRGKAIGDAFLQKVIDEQAINHRLVLQVLAKSDIAKKYQSAYGFHIIAHGGLPLDDGTLEPDFTMERNDLQESQLAAK
;
A
#
# COMPACT_ATOMS: atom_id res chain seq x y z
N MET A 1 20.35 53.31 -39.59
CA MET A 1 20.65 52.13 -38.76
C MET A 1 21.61 52.57 -37.66
N ALA A 2 21.10 53.10 -36.54
CA ALA A 2 21.87 53.41 -35.31
C ALA A 2 20.97 53.79 -34.10
N ASN A 3 19.69 53.38 -34.06
CA ASN A 3 18.77 53.66 -32.93
C ASN A 3 18.10 52.36 -32.40
N GLY A 4 18.76 51.21 -32.55
CA GLY A 4 18.21 49.90 -32.21
C GLY A 4 18.76 49.24 -30.94
N SER A 5 19.71 49.86 -30.23
CA SER A 5 20.43 49.21 -29.12
C SER A 5 20.08 49.73 -27.72
N GLU A 6 19.30 50.80 -27.57
CA GLU A 6 18.89 51.30 -26.24
C GLU A 6 17.56 50.68 -25.76
N PHE A 7 16.73 50.13 -26.66
CA PHE A 7 15.47 49.47 -26.28
C PHE A 7 15.65 48.03 -25.76
N SER A 8 16.80 47.38 -26.01
CA SER A 8 17.00 45.99 -25.61
C SER A 8 17.49 45.82 -24.16
N HIS A 9 18.01 46.88 -23.53
CA HIS A 9 18.51 46.78 -22.15
C HIS A 9 17.39 46.94 -21.12
N ASP A 10 16.48 47.91 -21.30
CA ASP A 10 15.33 48.10 -20.40
C ASP A 10 14.34 46.92 -20.41
N GLN A 11 14.23 46.18 -21.52
CA GLN A 11 13.38 44.99 -21.60
C GLN A 11 13.97 43.78 -20.87
N ALA A 12 15.30 43.64 -20.84
CA ALA A 12 15.97 42.55 -20.13
C ALA A 12 15.82 42.72 -18.60
N ASP A 13 16.04 43.93 -18.08
CA ASP A 13 15.91 44.23 -16.65
C ASP A 13 14.46 44.06 -16.15
N HIS A 14 13.47 44.38 -16.98
CA HIS A 14 12.06 44.15 -16.64
C HIS A 14 11.67 42.67 -16.63
N HIS A 15 12.28 41.84 -17.49
CA HIS A 15 12.00 40.40 -17.51
C HIS A 15 12.62 39.70 -16.29
N GLU A 16 13.89 40.00 -15.96
CA GLU A 16 14.55 39.45 -14.76
C GLU A 16 13.78 39.78 -13.47
N THR A 17 13.23 41.00 -13.39
CA THR A 17 12.46 41.42 -12.21
C THR A 17 11.15 40.62 -12.06
N LYS A 18 10.44 40.39 -13.17
CA LYS A 18 9.18 39.63 -13.16
C LYS A 18 9.39 38.15 -12.89
N GLU A 19 10.41 37.56 -13.51
CA GLU A 19 10.79 36.17 -13.28
C GLU A 19 11.16 35.93 -11.81
N SER A 20 11.97 36.82 -11.23
CA SER A 20 12.33 36.74 -9.81
C SER A 20 11.11 36.89 -8.88
N GLU A 21 10.14 37.76 -9.21
CA GLU A 21 8.91 37.94 -8.43
C GLU A 21 7.99 36.71 -8.54
N ALA A 22 7.84 36.16 -9.75
CA ALA A 22 7.10 34.94 -10.03
C ALA A 22 7.67 33.75 -9.25
N HIS A 23 9.00 33.57 -9.33
CA HIS A 23 9.72 32.52 -8.61
C HIS A 23 9.47 32.66 -7.11
N SER A 24 9.77 33.83 -6.52
CA SER A 24 9.60 34.05 -5.09
C SER A 24 8.16 33.77 -4.63
N THR A 25 7.16 34.18 -5.42
CA THR A 25 5.74 34.02 -5.08
C THR A 25 5.31 32.56 -5.09
N LEU A 26 5.60 31.84 -6.18
CA LEU A 26 5.17 30.45 -6.36
C LEU A 26 5.91 29.49 -5.41
N PHE A 27 7.21 29.67 -5.19
CA PHE A 27 7.95 28.86 -4.23
C PHE A 27 7.55 29.14 -2.78
N SER A 28 7.17 30.38 -2.44
CA SER A 28 6.61 30.70 -1.11
C SER A 28 5.24 30.03 -0.90
N LEU A 29 4.39 30.02 -1.93
CA LEU A 29 3.11 29.32 -1.88
C LEU A 29 3.31 27.81 -1.73
N LEU A 30 4.27 27.23 -2.45
CA LEU A 30 4.61 25.82 -2.35
C LEU A 30 5.10 25.45 -0.95
N GLN A 31 6.03 26.23 -0.39
CA GLN A 31 6.55 26.01 0.97
C GLN A 31 5.42 26.09 2.01
N TYR A 32 4.52 27.07 1.89
CA TYR A 32 3.34 27.17 2.75
C TYR A 32 2.45 25.93 2.63
N ALA A 33 2.19 25.48 1.41
CA ALA A 33 1.33 24.33 1.16
C ALA A 33 1.94 23.01 1.66
N GLU A 34 3.25 22.80 1.47
CA GLU A 34 4.00 21.66 2.00
C GLU A 34 3.96 21.62 3.53
N GLN A 35 4.11 22.77 4.19
CA GLN A 35 4.01 22.88 5.64
C GLN A 35 2.59 22.64 6.15
N ALA A 36 1.58 23.23 5.50
CA ALA A 36 0.19 23.10 5.90
C ALA A 36 -0.35 21.67 5.71
N LYS A 37 0.12 20.93 4.69
CA LYS A 37 -0.24 19.52 4.45
C LYS A 37 0.10 18.60 5.64
N GLN A 38 1.13 18.92 6.42
CA GLN A 38 1.57 18.10 7.56
C GLN A 38 0.57 18.11 8.73
N ASP A 39 -0.34 19.08 8.78
CA ASP A 39 -1.37 19.20 9.82
C ASP A 39 -2.76 19.19 9.17
N PRO A 40 -3.52 18.09 9.28
CA PRO A 40 -4.85 17.97 8.71
C PRO A 40 -5.83 19.07 9.14
N SER A 41 -5.61 19.74 10.28
CA SER A 41 -6.47 20.83 10.74
C SER A 41 -6.39 22.09 9.87
N ASN A 42 -5.28 22.28 9.14
CA ASN A 42 -5.06 23.42 8.23
C ASN A 42 -5.67 23.20 6.83
N ARG A 43 -6.23 22.03 6.56
CA ARG A 43 -6.72 21.61 5.23
C ARG A 43 -7.73 22.58 4.61
N ALA A 44 -8.69 23.06 5.39
CA ALA A 44 -9.72 23.98 4.89
C ALA A 44 -9.13 25.36 4.53
N GLU A 45 -8.21 25.87 5.34
CA GLU A 45 -7.51 27.13 5.08
C GLU A 45 -6.60 27.00 3.86
N LEU A 46 -5.83 25.92 3.77
CA LEU A 46 -4.96 25.64 2.63
C LEU A 46 -5.76 25.62 1.32
N LEU A 47 -6.88 24.90 1.28
CA LEU A 47 -7.72 24.81 0.10
C LEU A 47 -8.28 26.20 -0.30
N HIS A 48 -8.71 26.99 0.67
CA HIS A 48 -9.20 28.35 0.41
C HIS A 48 -8.12 29.23 -0.20
N ARG A 49 -6.91 29.24 0.38
CA ARG A 49 -5.79 30.04 -0.14
C ARG A 49 -5.36 29.60 -1.54
N LEU A 50 -5.31 28.30 -1.81
CA LEU A 50 -4.96 27.78 -3.13
C LEU A 50 -6.03 28.15 -4.18
N ARG A 51 -7.31 28.13 -3.82
CA ARG A 51 -8.39 28.61 -4.69
C ARG A 51 -8.25 30.10 -4.97
N ASP A 52 -8.08 30.92 -3.92
CA ASP A 52 -7.94 32.37 -4.06
C ASP A 52 -6.75 32.70 -4.97
N PHE A 53 -5.60 32.06 -4.74
CA PHE A 53 -4.41 32.22 -5.59
C PHE A 53 -4.67 31.82 -7.04
N THR A 54 -5.37 30.70 -7.26
CA THR A 54 -5.75 30.26 -8.62
C THR A 54 -6.63 31.31 -9.31
N GLU A 55 -7.59 31.89 -8.59
CA GLU A 55 -8.51 32.90 -9.13
C GLU A 55 -7.83 34.25 -9.41
N THR A 56 -6.88 34.69 -8.57
CA THR A 56 -6.22 35.98 -8.75
C THR A 56 -5.02 35.91 -9.69
N GLU A 57 -4.15 34.91 -9.51
CA GLU A 57 -2.86 34.85 -10.17
C GLU A 57 -2.85 33.93 -11.40
N LEU A 58 -3.76 32.94 -11.51
CA LEU A 58 -3.73 31.90 -12.55
C LEU A 58 -4.98 31.85 -13.44
N SER A 59 -5.93 32.78 -13.28
CA SER A 59 -7.21 32.76 -14.02
C SER A 59 -7.13 33.25 -15.46
N TRP A 60 -5.96 33.70 -15.91
CA TRP A 60 -5.70 34.27 -17.23
C TRP A 60 -4.38 33.72 -17.78
N SER A 61 -4.20 33.77 -19.10
CA SER A 61 -2.94 33.35 -19.76
C SER A 61 -2.45 34.48 -20.68
N PRO A 62 -1.15 34.82 -20.68
CA PRO A 62 -0.13 34.31 -19.76
C PRO A 62 -0.37 34.79 -18.32
N ASN A 63 -0.02 33.97 -17.35
CA ASN A 63 -0.05 34.28 -15.91
C ASN A 63 1.36 34.23 -15.30
N ILE A 64 1.43 34.42 -13.97
CA ILE A 64 2.68 34.38 -13.20
C ILE A 64 3.48 33.08 -13.40
N PHE A 65 2.84 31.95 -13.72
CA PHE A 65 3.53 30.69 -13.98
C PHE A 65 4.24 30.69 -15.34
N ASN A 66 3.71 31.40 -16.34
CA ASN A 66 4.33 31.53 -17.66
C ASN A 66 5.60 32.41 -17.65
N GLU A 67 5.82 33.20 -16.61
CA GLU A 67 7.02 34.04 -16.45
C GLU A 67 8.25 33.22 -15.99
N LEU A 68 8.07 31.94 -15.62
CA LEU A 68 9.14 31.05 -15.19
C LEU A 68 9.79 30.28 -16.35
N PRO A 69 11.07 29.89 -16.23
CA PRO A 69 11.68 28.91 -17.12
C PRO A 69 10.92 27.57 -17.10
N LEU A 70 10.85 26.89 -18.25
CA LEU A 70 10.11 25.63 -18.37
C LEU A 70 10.55 24.55 -17.36
N SER A 71 11.84 24.49 -17.01
CA SER A 71 12.35 23.56 -16.00
C SER A 71 11.82 23.85 -14.60
N GLU A 72 11.62 25.13 -14.25
CA GLU A 72 11.01 25.53 -12.98
C GLU A 72 9.50 25.34 -13.00
N GLN A 73 8.85 25.55 -14.14
CA GLN A 73 7.44 25.22 -14.32
C GLN A 73 7.19 23.72 -14.05
N LEU A 74 8.04 22.84 -14.59
CA LEU A 74 7.97 21.40 -14.35
C LEU A 74 8.25 21.03 -12.89
N ASP A 75 9.28 21.61 -12.26
CA ASP A 75 9.58 21.36 -10.84
C ASP A 75 8.42 21.78 -9.92
N LEU A 76 7.91 23.00 -10.08
CA LEU A 76 6.78 23.48 -9.28
C LEU A 76 5.54 22.61 -9.50
N ALA A 77 5.22 22.30 -10.76
CA ALA A 77 4.03 21.53 -11.07
C ALA A 77 4.08 20.10 -10.52
N THR A 78 5.23 19.44 -10.62
CA THR A 78 5.44 18.11 -10.02
C THR A 78 5.32 18.16 -8.50
N ARG A 79 5.94 19.13 -7.83
CA ARG A 79 5.87 19.28 -6.37
C ARG A 79 4.48 19.64 -5.86
N PHE A 80 3.78 20.58 -6.49
CA PHE A 80 2.38 20.89 -6.16
C PHE A 80 1.47 19.68 -6.39
N SER A 81 1.75 18.83 -7.38
CA SER A 81 0.94 17.62 -7.63
C SER A 81 0.99 16.61 -6.47
N ARG A 82 1.98 16.72 -5.56
CA ARG A 82 2.06 15.94 -4.32
C ARG A 82 1.10 16.42 -3.23
N ILE A 83 0.49 17.59 -3.39
CA ILE A 83 -0.39 18.20 -2.41
C ILE A 83 -1.84 17.97 -2.87
N PRO A 84 -2.62 17.10 -2.18
CA PRO A 84 -3.97 16.76 -2.62
C PRO A 84 -4.89 17.97 -2.80
N GLU A 85 -4.73 19.01 -1.98
CA GLU A 85 -5.46 20.27 -2.05
C GLU A 85 -5.12 21.07 -3.32
N ALA A 86 -3.88 20.98 -3.81
CA ALA A 86 -3.41 21.71 -4.97
C ALA A 86 -3.80 21.05 -6.30
N GLN A 87 -3.99 19.72 -6.31
CA GLN A 87 -4.36 18.96 -7.51
C GLN A 87 -5.62 19.51 -8.19
N GLY A 88 -6.65 19.88 -7.41
CA GLY A 88 -7.92 20.44 -7.89
C GLY A 88 -7.97 21.95 -8.06
N THR A 89 -6.84 22.65 -7.88
CA THR A 89 -6.77 24.12 -7.89
C THR A 89 -5.62 24.58 -8.78
N VAL A 90 -4.45 24.84 -8.19
CA VAL A 90 -3.28 25.40 -8.86
C VAL A 90 -2.76 24.46 -9.96
N CYS A 91 -2.67 23.16 -9.68
CA CYS A 91 -2.16 22.17 -10.63
C CYS A 91 -2.97 22.13 -11.93
N GLN A 92 -4.28 22.35 -11.86
CA GLN A 92 -5.14 22.33 -13.04
C GLN A 92 -4.78 23.45 -14.03
N SER A 93 -4.38 24.61 -13.51
CA SER A 93 -3.91 25.72 -14.34
C SER A 93 -2.53 25.42 -14.92
N PHE A 94 -1.62 24.85 -14.10
CA PHE A 94 -0.29 24.46 -14.56
C PHE A 94 -0.30 23.44 -15.70
N VAL A 95 -1.19 22.44 -15.63
CA VAL A 95 -1.33 21.43 -16.70
C VAL A 95 -1.67 22.10 -18.04
N GLY A 96 -2.61 23.06 -18.05
CA GLY A 96 -3.00 23.78 -19.26
C GLY A 96 -1.86 24.61 -19.84
N GLU A 97 -1.15 25.36 -18.99
CA GLU A 97 -0.01 26.18 -19.42
C GLU A 97 1.17 25.33 -19.90
N LEU A 98 1.50 24.24 -19.20
CA LEU A 98 2.56 23.31 -19.63
C LEU A 98 2.21 22.62 -20.95
N THR A 99 0.95 22.22 -21.15
CA THR A 99 0.48 21.64 -22.42
C THR A 99 0.68 22.63 -23.56
N TYR A 100 0.33 23.91 -23.35
CA TYR A 100 0.55 24.97 -24.33
C TYR A 100 2.02 25.24 -24.61
N ASN A 101 2.84 25.39 -23.57
CA ASN A 101 4.27 25.70 -23.71
C ASN A 101 5.03 24.56 -24.40
N LEU A 102 4.79 23.30 -24.00
CA LEU A 102 5.44 22.14 -24.61
C LEU A 102 4.98 21.90 -26.05
N GLN A 103 3.70 22.07 -26.35
CA GLN A 103 3.21 22.01 -27.74
C GLN A 103 3.78 23.16 -28.59
N GLY A 104 4.07 24.31 -27.98
CA GLY A 104 4.76 25.43 -28.64
C GLY A 104 6.18 25.06 -29.09
N ILE A 105 6.91 24.27 -28.30
CA ILE A 105 8.24 23.73 -28.67
C ILE A 105 8.13 22.80 -29.89
N GLU A 106 7.15 21.90 -29.89
CA GLU A 106 6.90 21.02 -31.05
C GLU A 106 6.63 21.83 -32.34
N LEU A 107 5.89 22.93 -32.21
CA LEU A 107 5.56 23.80 -33.35
C LEU A 107 6.75 24.67 -33.81
N SER A 108 7.76 24.92 -32.97
CA SER A 108 8.99 25.61 -33.39
C SER A 108 9.95 24.70 -34.17
N GLY A 109 9.67 23.40 -34.20
CA GLY A 109 10.52 22.38 -34.83
C GLY A 109 11.61 21.84 -33.91
N ASP A 110 11.61 22.23 -32.64
CA ASP A 110 12.43 21.63 -31.60
C ASP A 110 11.68 20.43 -31.00
N SER A 111 12.40 19.41 -30.51
CA SER A 111 11.77 18.24 -29.90
C SER A 111 11.49 18.49 -28.41
N SER A 112 10.22 18.54 -28.02
CA SER A 112 9.89 18.56 -26.59
C SER A 112 10.30 17.25 -25.92
N ALA A 113 10.33 16.15 -26.68
CA ALA A 113 10.80 14.85 -26.20
C ALA A 113 12.28 14.87 -25.78
N GLU A 114 13.18 15.38 -26.64
CA GLU A 114 14.60 15.49 -26.33
C GLU A 114 14.86 16.37 -25.09
N TYR A 115 14.15 17.50 -25.00
CA TYR A 115 14.21 18.40 -23.85
C TYR A 115 13.78 17.69 -22.56
N LEU A 116 12.61 17.05 -22.57
CA LEU A 116 12.03 16.39 -21.40
C LEU A 116 12.86 15.18 -20.96
N TYR A 117 13.34 14.35 -21.88
CA TYR A 117 14.22 13.23 -21.57
C TYR A 117 15.51 13.74 -20.90
N THR A 118 16.16 14.76 -21.47
CA THR A 118 17.37 15.36 -20.87
C THR A 118 17.10 15.95 -19.49
N TYR A 119 15.97 16.64 -19.32
CA TYR A 119 15.55 17.19 -18.04
C TYR A 119 15.36 16.08 -17.00
N ILE A 120 14.60 15.03 -17.33
CA ILE A 120 14.39 13.87 -16.45
C ILE A 120 15.73 13.24 -16.05
N GLN A 121 16.62 12.95 -17.00
CA GLN A 121 17.91 12.33 -16.70
C GLN A 121 18.80 13.18 -15.78
N SER A 122 18.58 14.48 -15.69
CA SER A 122 19.32 15.39 -14.80
C SER A 122 18.81 15.40 -13.35
N LEU A 123 17.61 14.88 -13.10
CA LEU A 123 16.95 14.90 -11.80
C LEU A 123 17.36 13.71 -10.93
N PRO A 124 17.30 13.83 -9.59
CA PRO A 124 17.33 12.66 -8.69
C PRO A 124 16.13 11.73 -8.93
N ILE A 125 16.27 10.45 -8.56
CA ILE A 125 15.29 9.39 -8.91
C ILE A 125 13.87 9.71 -8.44
N GLU A 126 13.70 10.31 -7.25
CA GLU A 126 12.40 10.70 -6.71
C GLU A 126 11.73 11.80 -7.53
N TYR A 127 12.50 12.71 -8.13
CA TYR A 127 11.98 13.75 -9.02
C TYR A 127 11.76 13.23 -10.45
N GLN A 128 12.52 12.23 -10.89
CA GLN A 128 12.29 11.52 -12.14
C GLN A 128 10.92 10.81 -12.13
N LEU A 129 10.62 10.07 -11.06
CA LEU A 129 9.34 9.39 -10.87
C LEU A 129 8.15 10.37 -10.92
N ASP A 130 8.33 11.52 -10.27
CA ASP A 130 7.31 12.57 -10.22
C ASP A 130 7.06 13.21 -11.56
N THR A 131 8.14 13.52 -12.26
CA THR A 131 8.08 14.11 -13.58
C THR A 131 7.37 13.14 -14.52
N LEU A 132 7.77 11.87 -14.58
CA LEU A 132 7.08 10.85 -15.38
C LEU A 132 5.59 10.73 -15.04
N SER A 133 5.27 10.68 -13.75
CA SER A 133 3.88 10.68 -13.29
C SER A 133 3.12 11.91 -13.80
N TYR A 134 3.72 13.10 -13.69
CA TYR A 134 3.07 14.34 -14.06
C TYR A 134 2.95 14.48 -15.60
N LEU A 135 3.90 13.94 -16.37
CA LEU A 135 3.79 13.82 -17.82
C LEU A 135 2.54 13.03 -18.24
N SER A 136 2.16 11.98 -17.49
CA SER A 136 0.89 11.28 -17.77
C SER A 136 -0.34 12.18 -17.64
N THR A 137 -0.27 13.21 -16.80
CA THR A 137 -1.34 14.19 -16.59
C THR A 137 -1.38 15.22 -17.72
N ILE A 138 -0.19 15.70 -18.14
CA ILE A 138 -0.07 16.60 -19.29
C ILE A 138 -0.53 15.88 -20.57
N GLY A 139 -0.10 14.64 -20.78
CA GLY A 139 -0.48 13.86 -21.95
C GLY A 139 -1.96 13.54 -21.99
N ALA A 140 -2.59 13.33 -20.83
CA ALA A 140 -4.05 13.22 -20.76
C ALA A 140 -4.77 14.51 -21.14
N ASN A 141 -4.27 15.65 -20.68
CA ASN A 141 -4.81 16.94 -21.08
C ASN A 141 -4.64 17.19 -22.58
N ALA A 142 -3.46 16.86 -23.12
CA ALA A 142 -3.16 16.99 -24.53
C ALA A 142 -4.10 16.13 -25.40
N ALA A 143 -4.27 14.84 -25.04
CA ALA A 143 -5.16 13.91 -25.74
C ALA A 143 -6.63 14.37 -25.70
N ALA A 144 -7.11 14.86 -24.56
CA ALA A 144 -8.49 15.33 -24.42
C ALA A 144 -8.79 16.63 -25.19
N GLN A 145 -7.77 17.44 -25.47
CA GLN A 145 -7.94 18.74 -26.14
C GLN A 145 -7.92 18.64 -27.67
N GLY A 146 -7.35 17.57 -28.24
CA GLY A 146 -7.30 17.30 -29.70
C GLY A 146 -6.41 18.24 -30.53
N TRP A 147 -6.01 19.41 -30.00
CA TRP A 147 -5.06 20.30 -30.68
C TRP A 147 -3.60 20.04 -30.32
N ALA A 148 -3.34 19.23 -29.28
CA ALA A 148 -2.01 18.93 -28.76
C ALA A 148 -1.60 17.46 -28.97
N ASP A 149 -2.11 16.82 -30.03
CA ASP A 149 -1.81 15.41 -30.34
C ASP A 149 -0.30 15.14 -30.45
N GLN A 150 0.45 16.06 -31.07
CA GLN A 150 1.90 15.93 -31.24
C GLN A 150 2.62 15.85 -29.91
N LEU A 151 2.24 16.71 -28.96
CA LEU A 151 2.77 16.63 -27.60
C LEU A 151 2.42 15.29 -26.95
N SER A 152 1.20 14.78 -27.13
CA SER A 152 0.82 13.45 -26.60
C SER A 152 1.74 12.34 -27.12
N ASP A 153 2.10 12.37 -28.42
CA ASP A 153 3.05 11.45 -29.02
C ASP A 153 4.47 11.63 -28.45
N SER A 154 4.95 12.87 -28.34
CA SER A 154 6.26 13.18 -27.74
C SER A 154 6.37 12.71 -26.29
N LEU A 155 5.29 12.83 -25.50
CA LEU A 155 5.27 12.35 -24.12
C LEU A 155 5.33 10.81 -24.03
N ASN A 156 4.72 10.10 -24.98
CA ASN A 156 4.89 8.65 -25.09
C ASN A 156 6.34 8.30 -25.44
N GLU A 157 6.94 9.00 -26.41
CA GLU A 157 8.35 8.81 -26.81
C GLU A 157 9.30 9.00 -25.62
N VAL A 158 9.15 10.07 -24.83
CA VAL A 158 9.95 10.28 -23.62
C VAL A 158 9.86 9.11 -22.65
N ALA A 159 8.64 8.63 -22.38
CA ALA A 159 8.43 7.54 -21.44
C ALA A 159 8.95 6.19 -22.00
N ASP A 160 8.79 5.92 -23.29
CA ASP A 160 9.38 4.77 -23.98
C ASP A 160 10.92 4.83 -23.95
N ASP A 161 11.53 6.00 -24.17
CA ASP A 161 12.98 6.19 -24.14
C ASP A 161 13.57 5.98 -22.73
N VAL A 162 12.91 6.51 -21.69
CA VAL A 162 13.30 6.24 -20.29
C VAL A 162 13.19 4.74 -19.99
N ALA A 163 12.15 4.08 -20.49
CA ALA A 163 11.94 2.65 -20.29
C ALA A 163 12.96 1.78 -21.06
N ALA A 164 13.36 2.19 -22.26
CA ALA A 164 14.27 1.45 -23.13
C ALA A 164 15.76 1.64 -22.76
N ASP A 165 16.10 2.70 -22.05
CA ASP A 165 17.47 3.01 -21.65
C ASP A 165 18.00 1.95 -20.64
N PRO A 166 19.05 1.18 -20.99
CA PRO A 166 19.60 0.15 -20.12
C PRO A 166 20.34 0.70 -18.89
N THR A 167 20.62 2.00 -18.86
CA THR A 167 21.24 2.69 -17.72
C THR A 167 20.21 3.22 -16.72
N THR A 168 18.94 3.30 -17.12
CA THR A 168 17.83 3.68 -16.23
C THR A 168 17.72 2.72 -15.06
N ASN A 169 17.48 3.29 -13.87
CA ASN A 169 17.18 2.51 -12.68
C ASN A 169 15.98 1.57 -12.92
N PRO A 170 16.05 0.27 -12.56
CA PRO A 170 14.95 -0.65 -12.81
C PRO A 170 13.60 -0.22 -12.23
N PHE A 171 13.59 0.41 -11.06
CA PHE A 171 12.36 0.93 -10.46
C PHE A 171 11.76 2.06 -11.31
N LEU A 172 12.60 2.97 -11.81
CA LEU A 172 12.17 4.03 -12.71
C LEU A 172 11.66 3.48 -14.04
N ARG A 173 12.26 2.39 -14.53
CA ARG A 173 11.80 1.70 -15.74
C ARG A 173 10.36 1.19 -15.60
N TYR A 174 10.02 0.55 -14.47
CA TYR A 174 8.64 0.14 -14.20
C TYR A 174 7.67 1.33 -14.18
N ALA A 175 8.08 2.47 -13.60
CA ALA A 175 7.27 3.67 -13.59
C ALA A 175 7.09 4.26 -15.01
N ALA A 176 8.14 4.25 -15.83
CA ALA A 176 8.08 4.71 -17.22
C ALA A 176 7.14 3.83 -18.06
N GLU A 177 7.24 2.50 -17.95
CA GLU A 177 6.33 1.57 -18.63
C GLU A 177 4.87 1.73 -18.20
N ALA A 178 4.63 1.97 -16.91
CA ALA A 178 3.31 2.29 -16.38
C ALA A 178 2.78 3.60 -16.97
N THR A 179 3.62 4.63 -17.08
CA THR A 179 3.28 5.91 -17.72
C THR A 179 2.96 5.74 -19.20
N VAL A 180 3.73 4.96 -19.97
CA VAL A 180 3.44 4.63 -21.37
C VAL A 180 2.07 3.97 -21.51
N THR A 181 1.78 2.98 -20.67
CA THR A 181 0.50 2.26 -20.69
C THR A 181 -0.66 3.23 -20.49
N ARG A 182 -0.52 4.14 -19.52
CA ARG A 182 -1.52 5.15 -19.20
C ARG A 182 -1.72 6.16 -20.32
N LEU A 183 -0.63 6.69 -20.88
CA LEU A 183 -0.69 7.65 -21.99
C LEU A 183 -1.39 7.07 -23.21
N ARG A 184 -1.07 5.82 -23.59
CA ARG A 184 -1.72 5.13 -24.70
C ARG A 184 -3.21 4.87 -24.46
N ASN A 185 -3.57 4.41 -23.26
CA ASN A 185 -4.99 4.22 -22.89
C ASN A 185 -5.79 5.53 -23.02
N GLU A 186 -5.18 6.64 -22.61
CA GLU A 186 -5.79 7.96 -22.67
C GLU A 186 -5.88 8.50 -24.10
N GLN A 187 -4.93 8.18 -24.98
CA GLN A 187 -5.02 8.47 -26.41
C GLN A 187 -6.13 7.66 -27.10
N GLU A 188 -6.28 6.38 -26.76
CA GLU A 188 -7.30 5.49 -27.33
C GLU A 188 -8.71 5.81 -26.84
N SER A 189 -8.83 6.17 -25.56
CA SER A 189 -10.10 6.47 -24.91
C SER A 189 -9.94 7.65 -23.95
N PRO A 190 -9.89 8.89 -24.47
CA PRO A 190 -9.73 10.09 -23.65
C PRO A 190 -10.80 10.14 -22.56
N GLY A 191 -10.35 10.24 -21.31
CA GLY A 191 -11.21 10.49 -20.17
C GLY A 191 -11.83 11.87 -20.32
N GLY A 192 -13.15 11.95 -20.23
CA GLY A 192 -13.83 13.25 -20.24
C GLY A 192 -13.33 14.11 -19.09
N ILE A 193 -12.70 15.25 -19.39
CA ILE A 193 -12.21 16.19 -18.38
C ILE A 193 -13.40 17.03 -17.89
N LEU A 194 -14.23 16.48 -17.01
CA LEU A 194 -15.19 17.29 -16.26
C LEU A 194 -14.43 18.05 -15.18
N VAL A 195 -14.21 19.34 -15.45
CA VAL A 195 -13.52 20.23 -14.53
C VAL A 195 -14.49 20.90 -13.56
N HIS A 196 -14.35 20.58 -12.28
CA HIS A 196 -14.93 21.35 -11.17
C HIS A 196 -13.80 21.98 -10.34
N GLN A 197 -13.70 23.31 -10.39
CA GLN A 197 -12.67 24.06 -9.69
C GLN A 197 -12.76 23.84 -8.16
N GLY A 198 -11.66 23.43 -7.54
CA GLY A 198 -11.59 23.08 -6.11
C GLY A 198 -12.02 21.65 -5.79
N ASP A 199 -12.42 20.85 -6.78
CA ASP A 199 -12.60 19.41 -6.60
C ASP A 199 -11.24 18.73 -6.76
N ARG A 200 -10.78 18.06 -5.70
CA ARG A 200 -9.50 17.32 -5.66
C ARG A 200 -9.39 16.25 -6.75
N SER A 201 -10.53 15.84 -7.30
CA SER A 201 -10.58 14.85 -8.37
C SER A 201 -10.29 15.37 -9.76
N VAL A 202 -10.18 16.69 -9.89
CA VAL A 202 -10.15 17.39 -11.16
C VAL A 202 -8.72 17.86 -11.38
N GLY A 203 -7.93 17.03 -12.04
CA GLY A 203 -6.54 17.41 -12.30
C GLY A 203 -5.68 16.28 -12.81
N ARG A 204 -6.17 15.04 -12.85
CA ARG A 204 -5.45 13.88 -13.41
C ARG A 204 -6.40 13.01 -14.21
N ALA A 205 -5.88 12.27 -15.20
CA ALA A 205 -6.62 11.15 -15.80
C ALA A 205 -7.13 10.28 -14.66
N SER A 206 -8.44 10.28 -14.39
CA SER A 206 -8.97 9.54 -13.26
C SER A 206 -8.67 8.07 -13.51
N VAL A 207 -7.83 7.46 -12.67
CA VAL A 207 -7.61 6.02 -12.78
C VAL A 207 -8.86 5.38 -12.24
N THR A 208 -9.67 4.83 -13.13
CA THR A 208 -10.84 4.05 -12.72
C THR A 208 -10.29 2.82 -12.02
N ALA A 209 -10.39 2.81 -10.69
CA ALA A 209 -9.93 1.65 -9.93
C ALA A 209 -10.66 0.41 -10.44
N SER A 210 -9.96 -0.70 -10.52
CA SER A 210 -10.57 -1.97 -10.91
C SER A 210 -11.73 -2.32 -9.96
N GLU A 211 -12.68 -3.12 -10.47
CA GLU A 211 -13.79 -3.64 -9.67
C GLU A 211 -13.28 -4.33 -8.39
N SER A 212 -12.18 -5.09 -8.49
CA SER A 212 -11.53 -5.74 -7.35
C SER A 212 -11.03 -4.76 -6.28
N VAL A 213 -10.48 -3.60 -6.68
CA VAL A 213 -10.02 -2.57 -5.74
C VAL A 213 -11.20 -1.86 -5.10
N MET A 214 -12.27 -1.61 -5.85
CA MET A 214 -13.51 -1.03 -5.32
C MET A 214 -14.18 -1.97 -4.30
N ASP A 215 -14.24 -3.27 -4.60
CA ASP A 215 -14.78 -4.28 -3.69
C ASP A 215 -13.94 -4.41 -2.41
N SER A 216 -12.61 -4.45 -2.56
CA SER A 216 -11.66 -4.42 -1.44
C SER A 216 -11.87 -3.17 -0.57
N SER A 217 -12.00 -1.99 -1.20
CA SER A 217 -12.26 -0.74 -0.50
C SER A 217 -13.58 -0.76 0.25
N GLN A 218 -14.64 -1.29 -0.35
CA GLN A 218 -15.93 -1.39 0.33
C GLN A 218 -15.77 -2.28 1.57
N ARG A 219 -15.20 -3.48 1.44
CA ARG A 219 -14.97 -4.39 2.58
C ARG A 219 -14.18 -3.73 3.70
N LEU A 220 -13.07 -3.06 3.35
CA LEU A 220 -12.23 -2.37 4.34
C LEU A 220 -12.98 -1.27 5.06
N ARG A 221 -13.89 -0.54 4.41
CA ARG A 221 -14.72 0.50 5.06
C ARG A 221 -15.80 -0.04 6.00
N HIS A 222 -16.21 -1.30 5.84
CA HIS A 222 -17.11 -1.95 6.79
C HIS A 222 -16.36 -2.37 8.07
N ILE A 223 -15.06 -2.62 7.97
CA ILE A 223 -14.21 -3.02 9.10
C ILE A 223 -13.59 -1.80 9.78
N LEU A 224 -13.10 -0.85 9.00
CA LEU A 224 -12.30 0.28 9.46
C LEU A 224 -13.12 1.56 9.40
N LYS A 225 -13.18 2.26 10.53
CA LYS A 225 -13.66 3.63 10.61
C LYS A 225 -12.45 4.57 10.68
N PRO A 226 -12.14 5.28 9.59
CA PRO A 226 -11.03 6.24 9.59
C PRO A 226 -11.29 7.37 10.59
N ASP A 227 -10.24 7.86 11.24
CA ASP A 227 -10.34 9.06 12.07
C ASP A 227 -10.79 10.29 11.26
N ALA A 228 -11.39 11.28 11.94
CA ALA A 228 -11.93 12.48 11.29
C ALA A 228 -10.86 13.36 10.60
N THR A 229 -9.58 13.13 10.93
CA THR A 229 -8.42 13.86 10.39
C THR A 229 -7.82 13.19 9.15
N SER A 230 -8.25 11.97 8.83
CA SER A 230 -7.68 11.18 7.74
C SER A 230 -8.08 11.69 6.36
N TYR A 231 -7.21 11.45 5.37
CA TYR A 231 -7.52 11.64 3.94
C TYR A 231 -8.42 10.52 3.37
N ALA A 232 -9.15 9.79 4.23
CA ALA A 232 -9.89 8.58 3.88
C ALA A 232 -11.24 8.81 3.16
N GLU A 233 -11.47 10.02 2.63
CA GLU A 233 -12.59 10.30 1.74
C GLU A 233 -12.49 9.48 0.45
N GLY A 234 -11.28 9.20 -0.03
CA GLY A 234 -11.02 8.36 -1.20
C GLY A 234 -10.87 6.87 -0.87
N THR A 235 -10.56 6.05 -1.87
CA THR A 235 -10.54 4.58 -1.81
C THR A 235 -9.66 4.06 -0.66
N LEU A 236 -10.13 3.09 0.12
CA LEU A 236 -9.26 2.34 1.03
C LEU A 236 -8.74 1.13 0.31
N ASN A 237 -7.44 0.86 0.34
CA ASN A 237 -6.95 -0.40 -0.18
C ASN A 237 -5.84 -0.95 0.70
N ARG A 238 -5.78 -2.27 0.75
CA ARG A 238 -4.69 -2.96 1.39
C ARG A 238 -3.46 -2.84 0.50
N ILE A 239 -2.39 -2.32 1.06
CA ILE A 239 -1.13 -2.16 0.34
C ILE A 239 -0.12 -3.22 0.73
N SER A 240 -0.19 -3.72 1.96
CA SER A 240 0.72 -4.73 2.52
C SER A 240 -0.06 -5.71 3.41
N LYS A 241 0.65 -6.68 3.98
CA LYS A 241 0.11 -7.69 4.89
C LYS A 241 -0.56 -7.07 6.11
N ASP A 242 -0.02 -5.93 6.53
CA ASP A 242 -0.20 -5.28 7.82
C ASP A 242 -0.54 -3.78 7.71
N VAL A 243 -0.78 -3.25 6.51
CA VAL A 243 -1.10 -1.83 6.29
C VAL A 243 -2.23 -1.65 5.27
N VAL A 244 -3.15 -0.76 5.63
CA VAL A 244 -4.18 -0.21 4.74
C VAL A 244 -3.84 1.25 4.48
N ALA A 245 -3.96 1.67 3.22
CA ALA A 245 -3.82 3.06 2.84
C ALA A 245 -5.16 3.64 2.36
N SER A 246 -5.35 4.93 2.60
CA SER A 246 -6.32 5.74 1.87
C SER A 246 -5.68 6.28 0.60
N PHE A 247 -6.40 6.24 -0.50
CA PHE A 247 -5.95 6.70 -1.80
C PHE A 247 -6.75 7.93 -2.22
N ASP A 248 -6.10 8.84 -2.94
CA ASP A 248 -6.83 9.87 -3.68
C ASP A 248 -7.50 9.30 -4.95
N ARG A 249 -8.19 10.13 -5.74
CA ARG A 249 -8.82 9.69 -7.01
C ARG A 249 -7.81 9.34 -8.10
N SER A 250 -6.54 9.71 -7.91
CA SER A 250 -5.43 9.36 -8.80
C SER A 250 -4.78 8.04 -8.39
N MET A 251 -5.33 7.37 -7.37
CA MET A 251 -4.80 6.13 -6.81
C MET A 251 -3.37 6.30 -6.27
N ILE A 252 -3.04 7.48 -5.72
CA ILE A 252 -1.85 7.66 -4.87
C ILE A 252 -2.23 7.46 -3.40
N PRO A 253 -1.50 6.62 -2.64
CA PRO A 253 -1.63 6.54 -1.18
C PRO A 253 -1.38 7.91 -0.50
N GLN A 254 -2.29 8.34 0.37
CA GLN A 254 -2.22 9.63 1.08
C GLN A 254 -2.01 9.48 2.58
N SER A 255 -2.61 8.47 3.18
CA SER A 255 -2.48 8.20 4.61
C SER A 255 -2.62 6.71 4.88
N PHE A 256 -2.03 6.24 5.99
CA PHE A 256 -1.77 4.83 6.21
C PHE A 256 -2.12 4.46 7.66
N THR A 257 -2.64 3.25 7.84
CA THR A 257 -2.90 2.69 9.17
C THR A 257 -2.40 1.25 9.23
N LYS A 258 -1.80 0.86 10.36
CA LYS A 258 -1.48 -0.53 10.63
C LYS A 258 -2.76 -1.31 10.89
N PHE A 259 -2.81 -2.51 10.35
CA PHE A 259 -3.96 -3.41 10.41
C PHE A 259 -3.49 -4.80 10.82
N SER A 260 -4.08 -5.39 11.87
CA SER A 260 -3.75 -6.77 12.27
C SER A 260 -4.70 -7.76 11.62
N LYS A 261 -4.15 -8.87 11.11
CA LYS A 261 -4.94 -9.91 10.44
C LYS A 261 -5.99 -10.56 11.36
N GLU A 262 -5.81 -10.49 12.68
CA GLU A 262 -6.84 -10.93 13.63
C GLU A 262 -8.13 -10.10 13.55
N ALA A 263 -8.03 -8.81 13.19
CA ALA A 263 -9.19 -7.96 12.96
C ALA A 263 -10.04 -8.46 11.77
N GLU A 264 -9.39 -8.89 10.68
CA GLU A 264 -10.03 -9.46 9.49
C GLU A 264 -10.63 -10.85 9.76
N LEU A 265 -9.90 -11.73 10.46
CA LEU A 265 -10.33 -13.10 10.72
C LEU A 265 -11.42 -13.22 11.80
N SER A 266 -11.51 -12.26 12.71
CA SER A 266 -12.56 -12.23 13.74
C SER A 266 -13.89 -11.70 13.21
N HIS A 267 -13.88 -10.97 12.11
CA HIS A 267 -15.08 -10.40 11.50
C HIS A 267 -15.41 -11.20 10.25
N GLU A 268 -16.25 -12.23 10.39
CA GLU A 268 -16.99 -12.76 9.25
C GLU A 268 -17.84 -11.60 8.71
N ILE A 269 -17.31 -10.87 7.72
CA ILE A 269 -17.99 -9.70 7.15
C ILE A 269 -19.28 -10.24 6.56
N LYS A 270 -20.40 -9.97 7.24
CA LYS A 270 -21.71 -10.07 6.60
C LYS A 270 -21.67 -9.03 5.50
N THR A 271 -21.45 -9.47 4.26
CA THR A 271 -21.38 -8.64 3.06
C THR A 271 -22.62 -7.78 2.85
N ASP A 272 -23.69 -8.06 3.60
CA ASP A 272 -24.98 -7.39 3.53
C ASP A 272 -25.14 -6.25 4.55
N ALA A 273 -24.18 -6.04 5.46
CA ALA A 273 -24.20 -4.88 6.36
C ALA A 273 -23.91 -3.60 5.55
N PRO A 274 -24.64 -2.49 5.78
CA PRO A 274 -24.40 -1.25 5.06
C PRO A 274 -23.15 -0.50 5.55
N ASP A 275 -22.54 0.28 4.65
CA ASP A 275 -21.38 1.13 4.97
C ASP A 275 -21.74 2.11 6.11
N PRO A 276 -20.96 2.18 7.20
CA PRO A 276 -21.22 3.07 8.34
C PRO A 276 -21.39 4.54 7.94
N ARG A 277 -20.73 5.01 6.88
CA ARG A 277 -20.88 6.39 6.40
C ARG A 277 -22.28 6.64 5.86
N TYR A 278 -22.93 5.62 5.33
CA TYR A 278 -24.32 5.73 4.89
C TYR A 278 -25.26 5.85 6.08
N THR A 279 -25.01 5.13 7.17
CA THR A 279 -25.82 5.28 8.39
C THR A 279 -25.58 6.63 9.07
N GLU A 280 -24.33 7.13 9.07
CA GLU A 280 -23.98 8.47 9.55
C GLU A 280 -24.59 9.58 8.69
N HIS A 281 -24.55 9.45 7.36
CA HIS A 281 -25.18 10.41 6.45
C HIS A 281 -26.70 10.42 6.61
N LEU A 282 -27.32 9.26 6.75
CA LEU A 282 -28.74 9.16 7.06
C LEU A 282 -29.05 9.86 8.40
N ALA A 283 -28.25 9.62 9.43
CA ALA A 283 -28.40 10.31 10.72
C ALA A 283 -28.24 11.83 10.58
N TYR A 284 -27.28 12.31 9.78
CA TYR A 284 -27.11 13.73 9.47
C TYR A 284 -28.37 14.33 8.81
N LEU A 285 -28.92 13.68 7.78
CA LEU A 285 -30.15 14.11 7.12
C LEU A 285 -31.33 14.18 8.10
N LEU A 286 -31.41 13.22 9.03
CA LEU A 286 -32.50 13.08 10.01
C LEU A 286 -32.33 13.92 11.28
N ASN A 287 -31.15 14.50 11.50
CA ASN A 287 -30.88 15.45 12.58
C ASN A 287 -31.26 16.89 12.20
N GLN A 288 -31.51 17.14 10.90
CA GLN A 288 -32.14 18.38 10.45
C GLN A 288 -33.63 18.38 10.83
N GLU A 289 -34.27 19.56 10.76
CA GLU A 289 -35.71 19.64 10.96
C GLU A 289 -36.45 18.73 9.95
N PRO A 290 -37.35 17.83 10.41
CA PRO A 290 -38.02 16.88 9.53
C PRO A 290 -39.07 17.59 8.68
N THR A 291 -38.65 18.02 7.50
CA THR A 291 -39.51 18.54 6.44
C THR A 291 -39.83 17.41 5.46
N PRO A 292 -40.91 17.50 4.67
CA PRO A 292 -41.19 16.50 3.63
C PRO A 292 -40.00 16.28 2.67
N GLN A 293 -39.24 17.35 2.37
CA GLN A 293 -38.07 17.26 1.50
C GLN A 293 -36.91 16.50 2.15
N THR A 294 -36.59 16.76 3.43
CA THR A 294 -35.50 16.06 4.13
C THR A 294 -35.86 14.58 4.38
N ILE A 295 -37.11 14.28 4.71
CA ILE A 295 -37.60 12.89 4.86
C ILE A 295 -37.50 12.13 3.54
N LYS A 296 -37.89 12.77 2.44
CA LYS A 296 -37.78 12.18 1.11
C LYS A 296 -36.33 11.89 0.72
N GLN A 297 -35.42 12.84 0.97
CA GLN A 297 -33.98 12.63 0.76
C GLN A 297 -33.44 11.46 1.59
N ALA A 298 -33.82 11.37 2.87
CA ALA A 298 -33.44 10.27 3.75
C ALA A 298 -33.99 8.91 3.27
N LEU A 299 -35.24 8.89 2.77
CA LEU A 299 -35.88 7.69 2.25
C LEU A 299 -35.24 7.22 0.94
N ASP A 300 -35.03 8.13 -0.02
CA ASP A 300 -34.34 7.85 -1.28
C ASP A 300 -32.92 7.32 -1.02
N PHE A 301 -32.23 7.92 -0.05
CA PHE A 301 -30.91 7.48 0.38
C PHE A 301 -30.93 6.08 1.00
N THR A 302 -31.88 5.81 1.90
CA THR A 302 -32.04 4.50 2.56
C THR A 302 -32.29 3.40 1.53
N GLN A 303 -33.19 3.64 0.58
CA GLN A 303 -33.51 2.69 -0.50
C GLN A 303 -32.32 2.41 -1.42
N THR A 304 -31.50 3.43 -1.68
CA THR A 304 -30.38 3.32 -2.62
C THR A 304 -29.17 2.65 -1.99
N TYR A 305 -28.87 2.95 -0.71
CA TYR A 305 -27.57 2.62 -0.11
C TYR A 305 -27.64 1.70 1.12
N LEU A 306 -28.78 1.59 1.79
CA LEU A 306 -28.89 0.86 3.07
C LEU A 306 -29.71 -0.42 2.97
N LEU A 307 -30.67 -0.48 2.03
CA LEU A 307 -31.44 -1.69 1.80
C LEU A 307 -30.64 -2.69 0.96
N PRO A 308 -30.61 -3.98 1.34
CA PRO A 308 -30.02 -5.03 0.51
C PRO A 308 -30.58 -4.99 -0.92
N LYS A 309 -29.73 -5.22 -1.92
CA LYS A 309 -30.14 -5.37 -3.33
C LYS A 309 -30.88 -6.72 -3.51
N THR A 310 -32.09 -6.83 -2.98
CA THR A 310 -32.98 -8.00 -3.10
C THR A 310 -34.03 -7.79 -4.19
N ASP A 311 -34.84 -8.82 -4.47
CA ASP A 311 -35.97 -8.70 -5.40
C ASP A 311 -36.97 -7.62 -4.95
N LYS A 312 -37.66 -6.96 -5.89
CA LYS A 312 -38.50 -5.76 -5.62
C LYS A 312 -39.57 -5.99 -4.55
N THR A 313 -40.12 -7.20 -4.48
CA THR A 313 -41.09 -7.62 -3.47
C THR A 313 -40.54 -7.53 -2.05
N SER A 314 -39.22 -7.69 -1.87
CA SER A 314 -38.55 -7.60 -0.56
C SER A 314 -38.36 -6.16 -0.07
N ILE A 315 -38.38 -5.15 -0.94
CA ILE A 315 -38.15 -3.75 -0.53
C ILE A 315 -39.34 -3.23 0.28
N PHE A 316 -40.57 -3.61 -0.08
CA PHE A 316 -41.78 -3.21 0.66
C PHE A 316 -41.78 -3.75 2.09
N ASP A 317 -41.44 -5.03 2.25
CA ASP A 317 -41.38 -5.68 3.55
C ASP A 317 -40.30 -5.05 4.44
N GLN A 318 -39.16 -4.67 3.85
CA GLN A 318 -38.07 -3.98 4.56
C GLN A 318 -38.48 -2.56 4.98
N LEU A 319 -39.10 -1.77 4.09
CA LEU A 319 -39.58 -0.42 4.41
C LEU A 319 -40.73 -0.45 5.44
N HIS A 320 -41.61 -1.44 5.36
CA HIS A 320 -42.65 -1.67 6.37
C HIS A 320 -42.03 -2.05 7.72
N THR A 321 -40.96 -2.86 7.72
CA THR A 321 -40.21 -3.19 8.94
C THR A 321 -39.57 -1.94 9.56
N ILE A 322 -39.07 -1.02 8.73
CA ILE A 322 -38.52 0.27 9.20
C ILE A 322 -39.64 1.15 9.77
N SER A 323 -40.77 1.27 9.08
CA SER A 323 -41.88 2.15 9.44
C SER A 323 -43.22 1.40 9.49
N PRO A 324 -43.49 0.63 10.57
CA PRO A 324 -44.66 -0.27 10.65
C PRO A 324 -46.01 0.44 10.73
N ASN A 325 -46.01 1.75 10.97
CA ASN A 325 -47.19 2.61 10.93
C ASN A 325 -47.68 2.93 9.51
N ILE A 326 -46.89 2.62 8.47
CA ILE A 326 -47.26 2.75 7.06
C ILE A 326 -47.52 1.33 6.53
N SER A 327 -48.70 1.07 5.97
CA SER A 327 -49.03 -0.27 5.48
C SER A 327 -48.20 -0.64 4.25
N ALA A 328 -48.04 -1.94 3.99
CA ALA A 328 -47.36 -2.42 2.80
C ALA A 328 -48.00 -1.88 1.50
N GLU A 329 -49.33 -1.72 1.47
CA GLU A 329 -50.06 -1.15 0.34
C GLU A 329 -49.71 0.34 0.11
N GLN A 330 -49.56 1.12 1.18
CA GLN A 330 -49.17 2.54 1.08
C GLN A 330 -47.73 2.70 0.57
N TRP A 331 -46.81 1.85 1.04
CA TRP A 331 -45.45 1.79 0.51
C TRP A 331 -45.42 1.39 -0.97
N GLN A 332 -46.23 0.39 -1.33
CA GLN A 332 -46.39 -0.07 -2.70
C GLN A 332 -46.90 1.04 -3.62
N GLU A 333 -47.93 1.78 -3.20
CA GLU A 333 -48.49 2.91 -3.95
C GLU A 333 -47.43 3.99 -4.19
N TYR A 334 -46.74 4.43 -3.13
CA TYR A 334 -45.70 5.46 -3.22
C TYR A 334 -44.54 5.08 -4.15
N LEU A 335 -44.02 3.87 -4.01
CA LEU A 335 -42.91 3.38 -4.83
C LEU A 335 -43.34 3.18 -6.28
N THR A 336 -44.56 2.67 -6.52
CA THR A 336 -45.11 2.52 -7.87
C THR A 336 -45.21 3.87 -8.57
N VAL A 337 -45.73 4.89 -7.89
CA VAL A 337 -45.86 6.24 -8.41
C VAL A 337 -44.49 6.89 -8.64
N THR A 338 -43.54 6.71 -7.71
CA THR A 338 -42.17 7.24 -7.84
C THR A 338 -41.41 6.57 -8.99
N GLN A 339 -41.55 5.26 -9.16
CA GLN A 339 -40.96 4.50 -10.27
C GLN A 339 -41.59 4.86 -11.61
N ALA A 340 -42.90 5.12 -11.66
CA ALA A 340 -43.56 5.60 -12.88
C ALA A 340 -43.00 6.97 -13.30
N LEU A 341 -42.87 7.90 -12.36
CA LEU A 341 -42.33 9.24 -12.62
C LEU A 341 -40.84 9.21 -13.01
N SER A 342 -40.02 8.38 -12.36
CA SER A 342 -38.61 8.21 -12.75
C SER A 342 -38.50 7.57 -14.15
N GLY A 343 -39.38 6.62 -14.48
CA GLY A 343 -39.52 6.04 -15.80
C GLY A 343 -39.85 7.07 -16.87
N LEU A 344 -40.80 7.98 -16.62
CA LEU A 344 -41.13 9.08 -17.54
C LEU A 344 -39.93 10.03 -17.72
N ARG A 345 -39.20 10.36 -16.64
CA ARG A 345 -37.98 11.18 -16.73
C ARG A 345 -36.89 10.51 -17.57
N ALA A 346 -36.65 9.22 -17.35
CA ALA A 346 -35.68 8.45 -18.12
C ALA A 346 -36.06 8.36 -19.61
N GLN A 347 -37.36 8.21 -19.92
CA GLN A 347 -37.85 8.29 -21.31
C GLN A 347 -37.56 9.67 -21.94
N GLY A 348 -37.83 10.75 -21.21
CA GLY A 348 -37.53 12.11 -21.67
C GLY A 348 -36.04 12.35 -21.94
N GLN A 349 -35.16 11.92 -21.02
CA GLN A 349 -33.71 12.01 -21.18
C GLN A 349 -33.20 11.17 -22.36
N LYS A 350 -33.69 9.93 -22.49
CA LYS A 350 -33.37 9.06 -23.62
C LYS A 350 -33.78 9.70 -24.95
N TYR A 351 -34.99 10.23 -25.03
CA TYR A 351 -35.47 10.90 -26.24
C TYR A 351 -34.66 12.17 -26.58
N GLN A 352 -34.30 12.96 -25.57
CA GLN A 352 -33.44 14.13 -25.74
C GLN A 352 -32.08 13.72 -26.34
N TYR A 353 -31.45 12.68 -25.78
CA TYR A 353 -30.19 12.15 -26.27
C TYR A 353 -30.33 11.65 -27.72
N GLU A 354 -31.39 10.89 -28.05
CA GLU A 354 -31.67 10.44 -29.42
C GLU A 354 -31.83 11.62 -30.40
N GLN A 355 -32.50 12.70 -30.00
CA GLN A 355 -32.63 13.88 -30.87
C GLN A 355 -31.32 14.67 -31.02
N GLN A 356 -30.47 14.70 -29.99
CA GLN A 356 -29.13 15.28 -30.08
C GLN A 356 -28.24 14.46 -31.03
N GLN A 357 -28.24 13.13 -30.90
CA GLN A 357 -27.54 12.23 -31.82
C GLN A 357 -28.00 12.41 -33.27
N HIS A 358 -29.31 12.50 -33.53
CA HIS A 358 -29.80 12.78 -34.88
C HIS A 358 -29.34 14.16 -35.43
N ALA A 359 -29.19 15.17 -34.57
CA ALA A 359 -28.67 16.47 -34.97
C ALA A 359 -27.16 16.40 -35.26
N GLU A 360 -26.40 15.69 -34.43
CA GLU A 360 -24.97 15.41 -34.62
C GLU A 360 -24.70 14.64 -35.93
N GLU A 361 -25.43 13.56 -36.19
CA GLU A 361 -25.34 12.79 -37.45
C GLU A 361 -25.71 13.63 -38.69
N ALA A 362 -26.70 14.54 -38.54
CA ALA A 362 -27.04 15.47 -39.61
C ALA A 362 -25.91 16.49 -39.84
N ASN A 363 -25.30 17.01 -38.77
CA ASN A 363 -24.17 17.93 -38.84
C ASN A 363 -22.93 17.25 -39.43
N LEU A 364 -22.62 16.03 -39.02
CA LEU A 364 -21.49 15.25 -39.52
C LEU A 364 -21.58 15.05 -41.04
N ARG A 365 -22.76 14.71 -41.56
CA ARG A 365 -22.99 14.60 -43.01
C ARG A 365 -22.76 15.93 -43.74
N GLU A 366 -23.20 17.04 -43.15
CA GLU A 366 -22.96 18.37 -43.73
C GLU A 366 -21.47 18.77 -43.65
N SER A 367 -20.76 18.40 -42.57
CA SER A 367 -19.29 18.56 -42.45
C SER A 367 -18.55 17.77 -43.52
N GLN A 368 -18.92 16.51 -43.75
CA GLN A 368 -18.33 15.68 -44.81
C GLN A 368 -18.57 16.28 -46.19
N ASN A 369 -19.77 16.80 -46.46
CA ASN A 369 -20.05 17.53 -47.70
C ASN A 369 -19.17 18.78 -47.85
N PHE A 370 -18.91 19.50 -46.76
CA PHE A 370 -18.05 20.66 -46.72
C PHE A 370 -16.56 20.30 -46.94
N ILE A 371 -16.05 19.28 -46.26
CA ILE A 371 -14.70 18.73 -46.47
C ILE A 371 -14.52 18.28 -47.91
N ASN A 372 -15.48 17.55 -48.47
CA ASN A 372 -15.42 17.07 -49.85
C ASN A 372 -15.39 18.24 -50.85
N ALA A 373 -16.13 19.32 -50.58
CA ALA A 373 -16.05 20.54 -51.36
C ALA A 373 -14.66 21.20 -51.27
N ALA A 374 -14.05 21.24 -50.08
CA ALA A 374 -12.69 21.74 -49.91
C ALA A 374 -11.65 20.88 -50.66
N LYS A 375 -11.76 19.55 -50.59
CA LYS A 375 -10.90 18.60 -51.32
C LYS A 375 -10.96 18.79 -52.84
N GLN A 376 -12.13 19.13 -53.39
CA GLN A 376 -12.27 19.44 -54.82
C GLN A 376 -11.56 20.73 -55.25
N ILE A 377 -11.24 21.62 -54.31
CA ILE A 377 -10.53 22.88 -54.58
C ILE A 377 -9.01 22.67 -54.58
N VAL A 378 -8.49 21.63 -53.91
CA VAL A 378 -7.05 21.34 -53.79
C VAL A 378 -6.28 21.42 -55.13
N PRO A 379 -6.76 20.87 -56.27
CA PRO A 379 -6.01 20.91 -57.53
C PRO A 379 -5.80 22.31 -58.12
N ILE A 380 -6.58 23.31 -57.69
CA ILE A 380 -6.49 24.70 -58.19
C ILE A 380 -5.85 25.65 -57.17
N LEU A 381 -5.44 25.14 -56.00
CA LEU A 381 -4.70 25.92 -55.01
C LEU A 381 -3.23 26.04 -55.41
N ASP A 382 -2.62 27.18 -55.05
CA ASP A 382 -1.17 27.35 -55.11
C ASP A 382 -0.52 26.41 -54.08
N GLN A 383 0.13 25.36 -54.58
CA GLN A 383 0.77 24.31 -53.78
C GLN A 383 1.80 24.86 -52.79
N ARG A 384 2.48 25.98 -53.11
CA ARG A 384 3.44 26.60 -52.19
C ARG A 384 2.74 27.38 -51.09
N ARG A 385 1.68 28.12 -51.44
CA ARG A 385 0.95 28.96 -50.48
C ARG A 385 0.11 28.14 -49.50
N PHE A 386 -0.41 26.99 -49.93
CA PHE A 386 -1.37 26.18 -49.16
C PHE A 386 -0.86 24.78 -48.80
N ALA A 387 0.47 24.57 -48.79
CA ALA A 387 1.06 23.25 -48.55
C ALA A 387 0.50 22.56 -47.29
N ASN A 388 0.44 23.26 -46.15
CA ASN A 388 -0.06 22.71 -44.88
C ASN A 388 -1.54 22.32 -44.98
N ILE A 389 -2.41 23.22 -45.47
CA ILE A 389 -3.85 22.94 -45.65
C ILE A 389 -4.08 21.75 -46.58
N ILE A 390 -3.26 21.60 -47.62
CA ILE A 390 -3.35 20.46 -48.55
C ILE A 390 -2.97 19.15 -47.85
N THR A 391 -1.88 19.16 -47.07
CA THR A 391 -1.45 18.00 -46.27
C THR A 391 -2.54 17.59 -45.26
N GLU A 392 -3.10 18.55 -44.53
CA GLU A 392 -4.16 18.30 -43.54
C GLU A 392 -5.46 17.80 -44.19
N LEU A 393 -5.85 18.34 -45.35
CA LEU A 393 -6.99 17.83 -46.12
C LEU A 393 -6.78 16.39 -46.64
N ALA A 394 -5.54 15.94 -46.78
CA ALA A 394 -5.18 14.58 -47.17
C ALA A 394 -5.03 13.61 -45.97
N HIS A 395 -5.04 14.12 -44.74
CA HIS A 395 -4.90 13.32 -43.52
C HIS A 395 -6.06 12.32 -43.38
N SER A 396 -5.86 11.23 -42.65
CA SER A 396 -6.92 10.26 -42.33
C SER A 396 -7.99 10.77 -41.35
N SER A 397 -7.70 11.83 -40.57
CA SER A 397 -8.59 12.34 -39.52
C SER A 397 -9.61 13.30 -40.13
N GLU A 398 -10.92 13.03 -39.96
CA GLU A 398 -11.99 13.92 -40.43
C GLU A 398 -11.96 15.28 -39.74
N GLU A 399 -11.52 15.35 -38.48
CA GLU A 399 -11.41 16.60 -37.73
C GLU A 399 -10.32 17.51 -38.31
N ARG A 400 -9.13 16.96 -38.58
CA ARG A 400 -8.04 17.70 -39.23
C ARG A 400 -8.45 18.20 -40.62
N GLN A 401 -9.15 17.35 -41.38
CA GLN A 401 -9.71 17.73 -42.67
C GLN A 401 -10.74 18.88 -42.54
N PHE A 402 -11.61 18.83 -41.52
CA PHE A 402 -12.62 19.86 -41.28
C PHE A 402 -11.98 21.21 -40.94
N LYS A 403 -11.00 21.20 -40.02
CA LYS A 403 -10.26 22.39 -39.61
C LYS A 403 -9.55 23.04 -40.79
N ALA A 404 -8.85 22.24 -41.61
CA ALA A 404 -8.22 22.73 -42.83
C ALA A 404 -9.22 23.29 -43.84
N ALA A 405 -10.41 22.69 -43.97
CA ALA A 405 -11.48 23.21 -44.80
C ALA A 405 -12.05 24.55 -44.28
N GLU A 406 -12.18 24.72 -42.97
CA GLU A 406 -12.57 26.00 -42.35
C GLU A 406 -11.50 27.09 -42.54
N GLU A 407 -10.22 26.77 -42.32
CA GLU A 407 -9.12 27.71 -42.57
C GLU A 407 -9.12 28.21 -44.03
N LEU A 408 -9.34 27.30 -44.99
CA LEU A 408 -9.46 27.65 -46.39
C LEU A 408 -10.69 28.53 -46.67
N ALA A 409 -11.81 28.27 -46.01
CA ALA A 409 -13.03 29.06 -46.13
C ALA A 409 -12.86 30.47 -45.54
N VAL A 410 -12.21 30.59 -44.38
CA VAL A 410 -11.85 31.86 -43.74
C VAL A 410 -10.94 32.67 -44.64
N PHE A 411 -9.92 32.03 -45.23
CA PHE A 411 -9.06 32.70 -46.21
C PHE A 411 -9.85 33.30 -47.38
N GLY A 412 -10.85 32.56 -47.90
CA GLY A 412 -11.76 33.08 -48.93
C GLY A 412 -12.57 34.29 -48.49
N GLU A 413 -12.97 34.37 -47.22
CA GLU A 413 -13.72 35.52 -46.70
C GLU A 413 -12.89 36.81 -46.67
N TYR A 414 -11.60 36.69 -46.35
CA TYR A 414 -10.72 37.85 -46.13
C TYR A 414 -9.83 38.24 -47.30
N GLU A 415 -9.55 37.33 -48.25
CA GLU A 415 -8.71 37.62 -49.41
C GLU A 415 -9.56 37.96 -50.65
N PRO A 416 -9.62 39.23 -51.09
CA PRO A 416 -10.42 39.64 -52.24
C PRO A 416 -10.03 38.92 -53.53
N ASN A 417 -8.75 38.56 -53.66
CA ASN A 417 -8.18 37.90 -54.83
C ASN A 417 -8.17 36.37 -54.73
N ALA A 418 -8.82 35.78 -53.72
CA ALA A 418 -8.89 34.32 -53.61
C ALA A 418 -9.61 33.71 -54.83
N PRO A 419 -9.27 32.47 -55.23
CA PRO A 419 -9.98 31.79 -56.31
C PRO A 419 -11.49 31.74 -56.04
N ALA A 420 -12.31 31.89 -57.09
CA ALA A 420 -13.77 31.91 -56.96
C ALA A 420 -14.35 30.68 -56.23
N ALA A 421 -13.69 29.52 -56.35
CA ALA A 421 -14.07 28.31 -55.63
C ALA A 421 -13.84 28.41 -54.11
N VAL A 422 -12.80 29.12 -53.69
CA VAL A 422 -12.50 29.38 -52.27
C VAL A 422 -13.54 30.37 -51.68
N HIS A 423 -13.93 31.39 -52.45
CA HIS A 423 -15.08 32.26 -52.09
C HIS A 423 -16.40 31.48 -51.99
N ALA A 424 -16.61 30.49 -52.85
CA ALA A 424 -17.78 29.60 -52.77
C ALA A 424 -17.74 28.73 -51.50
N LEU A 425 -16.55 28.24 -51.12
CA LEU A 425 -16.34 27.49 -49.88
C LEU A 425 -16.65 28.34 -48.63
N SER A 426 -16.24 29.61 -48.61
CA SER A 426 -16.62 30.58 -47.55
C SER A 426 -18.14 30.69 -47.37
N LYS A 427 -18.87 30.86 -48.47
CA LYS A 427 -20.35 30.89 -48.45
C LYS A 427 -20.96 29.56 -47.98
N GLN A 428 -20.31 28.44 -48.30
CA GLN A 428 -20.73 27.11 -47.85
C GLN A 428 -20.50 26.95 -46.34
N SER A 429 -19.38 27.44 -45.78
CA SER A 429 -19.14 27.47 -44.32
C SER A 429 -20.21 28.31 -43.59
N ALA A 430 -20.52 29.51 -44.09
CA ALA A 430 -21.60 30.33 -43.52
C ALA A 430 -23.00 29.67 -43.62
N ARG A 431 -23.23 28.82 -44.63
CA ARG A 431 -24.44 27.99 -44.72
C ARG A 431 -24.40 26.83 -43.73
N LEU A 432 -23.25 26.18 -43.58
CA LEU A 432 -23.02 25.06 -42.67
C LEU A 432 -23.35 25.45 -41.23
N ARG A 433 -22.80 26.59 -40.75
CA ARG A 433 -23.08 27.10 -39.39
C ARG A 433 -24.57 27.33 -39.14
N ARG A 434 -25.31 27.83 -40.14
CA ARG A 434 -26.77 28.01 -40.06
C ARG A 434 -27.52 26.67 -40.04
N LEU A 435 -27.05 25.67 -40.78
CA LEU A 435 -27.64 24.33 -40.76
C LEU A 435 -27.42 23.65 -39.40
N PHE A 436 -26.23 23.79 -38.80
CA PHE A 436 -25.95 23.26 -37.47
C PHE A 436 -26.91 23.81 -36.43
N SER A 437 -27.04 25.15 -36.38
CA SER A 437 -28.02 25.81 -35.50
C SER A 437 -29.43 25.26 -35.75
N LYS A 438 -29.84 25.16 -37.01
CA LYS A 438 -31.17 24.65 -37.37
C LYS A 438 -31.41 23.21 -36.93
N HIS A 439 -30.42 22.32 -37.02
CA HIS A 439 -30.55 20.93 -36.59
C HIS A 439 -30.72 20.83 -35.07
N PHE A 440 -29.93 21.59 -34.29
CA PHE A 440 -30.08 21.65 -32.84
C PHE A 440 -31.39 22.32 -32.40
N ASP A 441 -31.83 23.39 -33.07
CA ASP A 441 -33.12 24.03 -32.81
C ASP A 441 -34.28 23.06 -33.02
N LEU A 442 -34.22 22.27 -34.10
CA LEU A 442 -35.22 21.25 -34.40
C LEU A 442 -35.21 20.12 -33.36
N ALA A 443 -34.03 19.66 -32.94
CA ALA A 443 -33.89 18.68 -31.87
C ALA A 443 -34.51 19.19 -30.56
N THR A 444 -34.19 20.42 -30.15
CA THR A 444 -34.76 21.10 -28.98
C THR A 444 -36.29 21.21 -29.08
N GLN A 445 -36.82 21.62 -30.23
CA GLN A 445 -38.26 21.73 -30.45
C GLN A 445 -38.98 20.38 -30.27
N LYS A 446 -38.43 19.31 -30.84
CA LYS A 446 -38.98 17.95 -30.70
C LYS A 446 -38.93 17.48 -29.24
N THR A 447 -37.79 17.69 -28.57
CA THR A 447 -37.59 17.36 -27.16
C THR A 447 -38.61 18.08 -26.27
N ASN A 448 -38.80 19.39 -26.46
CA ASN A 448 -39.77 20.18 -25.70
C ASN A 448 -41.21 19.69 -25.91
N LYS A 449 -41.58 19.32 -27.14
CA LYS A 449 -42.89 18.73 -27.44
C LYS A 449 -43.08 17.41 -26.70
N TYR A 450 -42.08 16.53 -26.73
CA TYR A 450 -42.15 15.23 -26.05
C TYR A 450 -42.21 15.38 -24.52
N PHE A 451 -41.43 16.30 -23.93
CA PHE A 451 -41.53 16.61 -22.50
C PHE A 451 -42.92 17.15 -22.11
N ALA A 452 -43.58 17.92 -22.98
CA ALA A 452 -44.96 18.34 -22.73
C ALA A 452 -45.94 17.15 -22.67
N GLU A 453 -45.77 16.15 -23.55
CA GLU A 453 -46.55 14.91 -23.55
C GLU A 453 -46.28 14.07 -22.29
N LEU A 454 -45.02 13.92 -21.89
CA LEU A 454 -44.64 13.24 -20.64
C LEU A 454 -45.16 13.96 -19.40
N ASN A 455 -45.20 15.29 -19.40
CA ASN A 455 -45.74 16.06 -18.28
C ASN A 455 -47.24 15.85 -18.10
N ILE A 456 -48.00 15.69 -19.19
CA ILE A 456 -49.43 15.31 -19.12
C ILE A 456 -49.58 13.92 -18.49
N GLN A 457 -48.72 12.96 -18.84
CA GLN A 457 -48.74 11.64 -18.19
C GLN A 457 -48.37 11.73 -16.71
N ALA A 458 -47.36 12.54 -16.36
CA ALA A 458 -46.94 12.78 -14.98
C ALA A 458 -48.05 13.40 -14.12
N GLN A 459 -48.92 14.24 -14.69
CA GLN A 459 -50.09 14.80 -13.98
C GLN A 459 -51.05 13.75 -13.44
N GLY A 460 -51.23 12.63 -14.14
CA GLY A 460 -52.03 11.51 -13.62
C GLY A 460 -51.42 10.91 -12.36
N TYR A 461 -50.10 10.82 -12.30
CA TYR A 461 -49.36 10.29 -11.15
C TYR A 461 -49.19 11.31 -10.01
N PHE A 462 -49.25 12.62 -10.27
CA PHE A 462 -49.03 13.63 -9.24
C PHE A 462 -50.13 13.66 -8.17
N ALA A 463 -51.38 13.39 -8.54
CA ALA A 463 -52.47 13.32 -7.55
C ALA A 463 -52.25 12.16 -6.57
N ASP A 464 -52.02 10.96 -7.10
CA ASP A 464 -51.72 9.75 -6.32
C ASP A 464 -50.43 9.93 -5.50
N LYS A 465 -49.44 10.60 -6.08
CA LYS A 465 -48.18 10.93 -5.39
C LYS A 465 -48.40 11.81 -4.18
N ILE A 466 -49.20 12.87 -4.30
CA ILE A 466 -49.43 13.81 -3.20
C ILE A 466 -50.09 13.07 -2.03
N THR A 467 -51.08 12.23 -2.31
CA THR A 467 -51.75 11.42 -1.28
C THR A 467 -50.78 10.44 -0.62
N ALA A 468 -49.97 9.73 -1.40
CA ALA A 468 -48.98 8.80 -0.88
C ALA A 468 -47.85 9.51 -0.10
N GLU A 469 -47.34 10.64 -0.61
CA GLU A 469 -46.32 11.47 0.06
C GLU A 469 -46.84 12.04 1.38
N GLN A 470 -48.09 12.48 1.46
CA GLN A 470 -48.68 12.97 2.72
C GLN A 470 -48.81 11.86 3.78
N ALA A 471 -49.05 10.62 3.36
CA ALA A 471 -49.11 9.47 4.26
C ALA A 471 -47.72 9.04 4.76
N ILE A 472 -46.67 9.23 3.96
CA ILE A 472 -45.33 8.69 4.22
C ILE A 472 -44.39 9.74 4.79
N LEU A 473 -44.42 10.98 4.30
CA LEU A 473 -43.46 12.03 4.65
C LEU A 473 -43.85 12.73 5.96
N THR A 474 -43.96 11.95 7.03
CA THR A 474 -44.38 12.40 8.36
C THR A 474 -43.19 12.43 9.34
N PRO A 475 -43.24 13.23 10.42
CA PRO A 475 -42.24 13.19 11.48
C PRO A 475 -42.02 11.79 12.06
N THR A 476 -43.09 10.99 12.18
CA THR A 476 -43.01 9.59 12.63
C THR A 476 -42.12 8.73 11.73
N THR A 477 -42.20 8.91 10.42
CA THR A 477 -41.33 8.21 9.46
C THR A 477 -39.87 8.63 9.62
N ALA A 478 -39.61 9.92 9.89
CA ALA A 478 -38.27 10.40 10.20
C ALA A 478 -37.72 9.73 11.47
N ASP A 479 -38.53 9.61 12.53
CA ASP A 479 -38.14 8.96 13.80
C ASP A 479 -37.89 7.45 13.61
N ASN A 480 -38.68 6.79 12.78
CA ASN A 480 -38.50 5.39 12.40
C ASN A 480 -37.20 5.18 11.61
N LEU A 481 -36.93 6.02 10.61
CA LEU A 481 -35.65 6.01 9.88
C LEU A 481 -34.47 6.29 10.82
N ARG A 482 -34.63 7.18 11.82
CA ARG A 482 -33.58 7.47 12.82
C ARG A 482 -33.33 6.26 13.71
N THR A 483 -34.38 5.56 14.12
CA THR A 483 -34.29 4.32 14.89
C THR A 483 -33.59 3.23 14.09
N TYR A 484 -33.93 3.10 12.81
CA TYR A 484 -33.28 2.16 11.90
C TYR A 484 -31.80 2.49 11.69
N ALA A 485 -31.45 3.75 11.42
CA ALA A 485 -30.07 4.20 11.31
C ALA A 485 -29.27 3.88 12.59
N THR A 486 -29.84 4.19 13.76
CA THR A 486 -29.23 3.90 15.07
C THR A 486 -28.99 2.40 15.26
N LYS A 487 -29.95 1.56 14.85
CA LYS A 487 -29.82 0.10 14.91
C LYS A 487 -28.68 -0.37 14.00
N LEU A 488 -28.63 0.10 12.75
CA LEU A 488 -27.56 -0.28 11.82
C LEU A 488 -26.18 0.16 12.32
N THR A 489 -26.06 1.38 12.86
CA THR A 489 -24.81 1.85 13.48
C THR A 489 -24.42 1.02 14.71
N ALA A 490 -25.37 0.57 15.51
CA ALA A 490 -25.10 -0.30 16.66
C ALA A 490 -24.68 -1.73 16.24
N GLU A 491 -25.13 -2.19 15.07
CA GLU A 491 -24.75 -3.48 14.49
C GLU A 491 -23.42 -3.42 13.73
N SER A 492 -22.96 -2.24 13.30
CA SER A 492 -21.64 -2.08 12.67
C SER A 492 -20.52 -2.11 13.71
N THR A 493 -19.81 -3.24 13.79
CA THR A 493 -18.57 -3.36 14.57
C THR A 493 -17.40 -2.81 13.77
N THR A 494 -17.28 -1.49 13.68
CA THR A 494 -16.09 -0.86 13.08
C THR A 494 -14.97 -0.71 14.10
N ILE A 495 -13.75 -0.90 13.64
CA ILE A 495 -12.53 -0.60 14.38
C ILE A 495 -12.11 0.82 14.03
N GLU A 496 -12.03 1.70 15.03
CA GLU A 496 -11.45 3.03 14.87
C GLU A 496 -9.98 2.88 14.43
N ALA A 497 -9.66 3.44 13.26
CA ALA A 497 -8.35 3.34 12.66
C ALA A 497 -7.72 4.73 12.52
N SER A 498 -6.55 4.91 13.13
CA SER A 498 -5.81 6.17 13.01
C SER A 498 -4.94 6.15 11.76
N PHE A 499 -5.27 6.99 10.79
CA PHE A 499 -4.51 7.11 9.56
C PHE A 499 -3.51 8.25 9.69
N LYS A 500 -2.24 7.96 9.38
CA LYS A 500 -1.12 8.88 9.55
C LYS A 500 -0.32 9.01 8.25
N PRO A 501 0.50 10.06 8.09
CA PRO A 501 1.49 10.13 7.02
C PRO A 501 2.41 8.90 7.04
N LEU A 502 2.85 8.45 5.86
CA LEU A 502 3.71 7.26 5.73
C LEU A 502 5.03 7.41 6.50
N ALA A 503 5.63 8.59 6.46
CA ALA A 503 6.86 8.89 7.20
C ALA A 503 6.71 8.59 8.70
N THR A 504 5.57 8.96 9.29
CA THR A 504 5.25 8.65 10.68
C THR A 504 5.10 7.15 10.89
N LEU A 505 4.44 6.45 9.98
CA LEU A 505 4.24 5.00 10.07
C LEU A 505 5.56 4.22 9.95
N LEU A 506 6.45 4.65 9.06
CA LEU A 506 7.78 4.06 8.88
C LEU A 506 8.66 4.30 10.12
N ALA A 507 8.62 5.51 10.67
CA ALA A 507 9.30 5.84 11.92
C ALA A 507 8.77 4.99 13.10
N GLU A 508 7.45 4.82 13.22
CA GLU A 508 6.83 3.94 14.22
C GLU A 508 7.11 2.46 14.00
N ALA A 509 7.43 2.06 12.77
CA ALA A 509 7.83 0.70 12.43
C ALA A 509 9.34 0.47 12.58
N ASN A 510 10.11 1.48 13.02
CA ASN A 510 11.58 1.49 13.05
C ASN A 510 12.21 1.07 11.71
N VAL A 511 11.50 1.22 10.60
CA VAL A 511 12.06 0.85 9.30
C VAL A 511 13.12 1.89 8.97
N LYS A 512 14.39 1.47 9.03
CA LYS A 512 15.52 2.31 8.65
C LYS A 512 15.38 2.68 7.18
N THR A 513 14.91 3.90 6.92
CA THR A 513 15.14 4.56 5.64
C THR A 513 16.63 4.88 5.63
N ASN A 514 17.40 4.30 4.70
CA ASN A 514 18.85 4.54 4.65
C ASN A 514 19.13 6.04 4.74
N ASP A 515 20.03 6.42 5.64
CA ASP A 515 20.44 7.80 5.86
C ASP A 515 21.06 8.36 4.55
N GLN A 516 20.27 9.12 3.80
CA GLN A 516 20.63 10.34 3.04
C GLN A 516 20.45 10.42 1.51
N GLU A 517 20.18 9.37 0.73
CA GLU A 517 20.09 9.55 -0.75
C GLU A 517 18.72 9.33 -1.40
N ILE A 518 17.81 8.55 -0.81
CA ILE A 518 16.57 8.17 -1.52
C ILE A 518 15.34 8.29 -0.61
N ASP A 519 14.36 9.08 -1.06
CA ASP A 519 13.08 9.25 -0.38
C ASP A 519 12.24 7.96 -0.44
N THR A 520 12.40 7.11 0.57
CA THR A 520 11.70 5.82 0.67
C THR A 520 10.17 5.99 0.75
N VAL A 521 9.70 7.08 1.37
CA VAL A 521 8.26 7.40 1.42
C VAL A 521 7.75 7.57 0.01
N ARG A 522 8.49 8.30 -0.81
CA ARG A 522 8.10 8.55 -2.19
C ARG A 522 8.08 7.29 -3.05
N LEU A 523 9.11 6.46 -2.91
CA LEU A 523 9.16 5.19 -3.63
C LEU A 523 7.98 4.27 -3.27
N LEU A 524 7.56 4.22 -2.01
CA LEU A 524 6.41 3.43 -1.57
C LEU A 524 5.09 3.96 -2.14
N GLU A 525 4.91 5.28 -2.21
CA GLU A 525 3.73 5.87 -2.86
C GLU A 525 3.64 5.46 -4.33
N GLU A 526 4.76 5.50 -5.05
CA GLU A 526 4.85 5.12 -6.46
C GLU A 526 4.66 3.61 -6.68
N LEU A 527 5.26 2.76 -5.82
CA LEU A 527 5.10 1.30 -5.86
C LEU A 527 3.64 0.87 -5.86
N HIS A 528 2.76 1.61 -5.17
CA HIS A 528 1.35 1.28 -5.02
C HIS A 528 0.43 1.92 -6.06
N ARG A 529 0.98 2.61 -7.07
CA ARG A 529 0.18 3.01 -8.23
C ARG A 529 -0.33 1.77 -8.96
N PRO A 530 -1.59 1.72 -9.42
CA PRO A 530 -2.20 0.50 -9.93
C PRO A 530 -1.40 -0.18 -11.04
N GLU A 531 -0.97 0.57 -12.06
CA GLU A 531 -0.26 0.03 -13.22
C GLU A 531 1.16 -0.42 -12.87
N MET A 532 1.87 0.35 -12.03
CA MET A 532 3.23 0.00 -11.58
C MET A 532 3.21 -1.24 -10.69
N ARG A 533 2.30 -1.25 -9.72
CA ARG A 533 2.05 -2.38 -8.82
C ARG A 533 1.74 -3.64 -9.60
N ALA A 534 0.78 -3.57 -10.53
CA ALA A 534 0.36 -4.73 -11.32
C ALA A 534 1.52 -5.33 -12.11
N ARG A 535 2.37 -4.50 -12.73
CA ARG A 535 3.57 -4.95 -13.45
C ARG A 535 4.57 -5.63 -12.52
N ILE A 536 4.89 -5.02 -11.38
CA ILE A 536 5.82 -5.60 -10.41
C ILE A 536 5.29 -6.92 -9.86
N GLU A 537 3.99 -7.01 -9.54
CA GLU A 537 3.35 -8.25 -9.06
C GLU A 537 3.34 -9.35 -10.13
N GLU A 538 3.04 -8.99 -11.39
CA GLU A 538 3.12 -9.90 -12.54
C GLU A 538 4.55 -10.41 -12.74
N ASP A 539 5.53 -9.53 -12.65
CA ASP A 539 6.93 -9.89 -12.86
C ASP A 539 7.54 -10.67 -11.69
N MET A 540 7.15 -10.35 -10.47
CA MET A 540 7.59 -11.04 -9.26
C MET A 540 6.82 -12.33 -8.98
N GLY A 541 5.59 -12.47 -9.49
CA GLY A 541 4.70 -13.59 -9.21
C GLY A 541 4.17 -13.62 -7.78
N VAL A 542 4.12 -12.46 -7.11
CA VAL A 542 3.71 -12.32 -5.70
C VAL A 542 2.84 -11.06 -5.55
N ASP A 543 1.69 -11.19 -4.92
CA ASP A 543 0.84 -10.05 -4.53
C ASP A 543 1.50 -9.28 -3.37
N LEU A 544 1.71 -7.98 -3.54
CA LEU A 544 2.35 -7.14 -2.52
C LEU A 544 1.54 -7.09 -1.22
N THR A 545 0.22 -7.32 -1.24
CA THR A 545 -0.61 -7.43 -0.02
C THR A 545 -0.25 -8.64 0.85
N GLU A 546 0.53 -9.60 0.33
CA GLU A 546 1.06 -10.72 1.10
C GLU A 546 2.39 -10.40 1.79
N LEU A 547 3.05 -9.31 1.41
CA LEU A 547 4.29 -8.83 2.01
C LEU A 547 3.99 -7.77 3.06
N THR A 548 4.70 -7.77 4.18
CA THR A 548 4.65 -6.71 5.20
C THR A 548 5.19 -5.39 4.64
N LEU A 549 4.84 -4.27 5.28
CA LEU A 549 5.37 -2.95 4.89
C LEU A 549 6.90 -2.92 4.93
N ARG A 550 7.51 -3.58 5.92
CA ARG A 550 8.97 -3.71 6.03
C ARG A 550 9.56 -4.44 4.83
N GLU A 551 8.98 -5.57 4.44
CA GLU A 551 9.43 -6.35 3.27
C GLU A 551 9.30 -5.54 1.97
N GLN A 552 8.27 -4.70 1.84
CA GLN A 552 8.12 -3.80 0.68
C GLN A 552 9.18 -2.70 0.64
N VAL A 553 9.59 -2.14 1.79
CA VAL A 553 10.74 -1.22 1.85
C VAL A 553 12.02 -1.93 1.42
N GLN A 554 12.21 -3.19 1.82
CA GLN A 554 13.36 -3.98 1.36
C GLN A 554 13.29 -4.29 -0.14
N LEU A 555 12.08 -4.49 -0.70
CA LEU A 555 11.87 -4.66 -2.14
C LEU A 555 12.26 -3.40 -2.88
N LEU A 556 11.84 -2.23 -2.40
CA LEU A 556 12.23 -0.94 -2.98
C LEU A 556 13.73 -0.71 -2.94
N THR A 557 14.35 -0.98 -1.79
CA THR A 557 15.82 -0.89 -1.65
C THR A 557 16.50 -1.82 -2.65
N PHE A 558 16.00 -3.04 -2.83
CA PHE A 558 16.50 -3.98 -3.84
C PHE A 558 16.33 -3.45 -5.26
N LEU A 559 15.13 -3.01 -5.65
CA LEU A 559 14.83 -2.52 -7.01
C LEU A 559 15.61 -1.26 -7.38
N THR A 560 15.99 -0.44 -6.39
CA THR A 560 16.72 0.81 -6.60
C THR A 560 18.24 0.66 -6.60
N HIS A 561 18.80 -0.38 -5.97
CA HIS A 561 20.26 -0.54 -5.83
C HIS A 561 20.81 -1.76 -6.61
N THR A 562 19.95 -2.49 -7.32
CA THR A 562 20.34 -3.73 -7.99
C THR A 562 20.24 -3.62 -9.51
N SER A 563 21.09 -4.37 -10.21
CA SER A 563 21.02 -4.49 -11.67
C SER A 563 19.78 -5.26 -12.14
N GLN A 564 19.34 -4.99 -13.38
CA GLN A 564 18.21 -5.70 -13.96
C GLN A 564 18.38 -7.22 -13.97
N ALA A 565 19.58 -7.72 -14.28
CA ALA A 565 19.84 -9.16 -14.35
C ALA A 565 19.61 -9.85 -13.00
N ASN A 566 19.94 -9.19 -11.89
CA ASN A 566 19.70 -9.73 -10.56
C ASN A 566 18.21 -9.63 -10.18
N ILE A 567 17.50 -8.58 -10.62
CA ILE A 567 16.03 -8.50 -10.48
C ILE A 567 15.37 -9.67 -11.19
N ASP A 568 15.74 -9.92 -12.45
CA ASP A 568 15.19 -11.03 -13.24
C ASP A 568 15.45 -12.39 -12.56
N ARG A 569 16.66 -12.62 -12.05
CA ARG A 569 17.00 -13.85 -11.30
C ARG A 569 16.13 -14.01 -10.05
N THR A 570 15.99 -12.94 -9.25
CA THR A 570 15.16 -12.95 -8.05
C THR A 570 13.69 -13.18 -8.39
N PHE A 571 13.16 -12.46 -9.37
CA PHE A 571 11.75 -12.55 -9.77
C PHE A 571 11.39 -13.90 -10.37
N ASN A 572 12.32 -14.54 -11.11
CA ASN A 572 12.14 -15.93 -11.53
C ASN A 572 12.10 -16.91 -10.35
N ALA A 573 12.92 -16.69 -9.33
CA ALA A 573 12.89 -17.50 -8.11
C ALA A 573 11.57 -17.30 -7.34
N THR A 574 11.10 -16.06 -7.16
CA THR A 574 9.83 -15.77 -6.47
C THR A 574 8.62 -16.26 -7.25
N LYS A 575 8.61 -16.17 -8.59
CA LYS A 575 7.58 -16.79 -9.44
C LYS A 575 7.52 -18.31 -9.24
N THR A 576 8.67 -18.96 -9.05
CA THR A 576 8.77 -20.42 -8.90
C THR A 576 8.32 -20.88 -7.51
N PHE A 577 8.72 -20.16 -6.47
CA PHE A 577 8.58 -20.60 -5.06
C PHE A 577 7.58 -19.77 -4.24
N GLY A 578 6.95 -18.78 -4.87
CA GLY A 578 5.92 -17.90 -4.32
C GLY A 578 6.39 -16.99 -3.19
N VAL A 579 5.41 -16.59 -2.38
CA VAL A 579 5.57 -15.67 -1.24
C VAL A 579 6.61 -16.12 -0.22
N PRO A 580 6.74 -17.42 0.14
CA PRO A 580 7.79 -17.86 1.08
C PRO A 580 9.20 -17.53 0.62
N CYS A 581 9.50 -17.66 -0.68
CA CYS A 581 10.79 -17.28 -1.24
C CYS A 581 10.97 -15.76 -1.25
N ALA A 582 9.93 -15.01 -1.64
CA ALA A 582 9.95 -13.55 -1.60
C ALA A 582 10.22 -13.02 -0.18
N ARG A 583 9.51 -13.52 0.83
CA ARG A 583 9.76 -13.14 2.24
C ARG A 583 11.16 -13.51 2.70
N SER A 584 11.63 -14.70 2.33
CA SER A 584 13.00 -15.12 2.65
C SER A 584 14.02 -14.12 2.08
N PHE A 585 13.84 -13.75 0.80
CA PHE A 585 14.70 -12.81 0.09
C PHE A 585 14.62 -11.40 0.67
N LEU A 586 13.42 -10.91 0.99
CA LEU A 586 13.20 -9.55 1.48
C LEU A 586 13.52 -9.40 2.97
N SER A 587 13.57 -10.50 3.72
CA SER A 587 14.11 -10.52 5.08
C SER A 587 15.65 -10.39 5.11
N ALA A 588 16.32 -10.33 3.95
CA ALA A 588 17.77 -10.24 3.81
C ALA A 588 18.35 -8.84 4.08
N GLU A 589 17.95 -8.19 5.17
CA GLU A 589 18.60 -6.95 5.64
C GLU A 589 20.09 -7.16 5.99
N ALA A 590 20.50 -8.43 6.08
CA ALA A 590 21.85 -8.90 6.37
C ALA A 590 22.88 -8.69 5.25
N GLY A 591 22.48 -8.16 4.09
CA GLY A 591 23.39 -7.84 2.98
C GLY A 591 23.29 -8.79 1.78
N ASP A 592 23.97 -8.42 0.69
CA ASP A 592 23.83 -9.09 -0.61
C ASP A 592 24.33 -10.54 -0.61
N GLU A 593 25.31 -10.90 0.22
CA GLU A 593 25.79 -12.29 0.36
C GLU A 593 24.66 -13.25 0.72
N PHE A 594 23.73 -12.79 1.56
CA PHE A 594 22.61 -13.63 1.98
C PHE A 594 21.53 -13.75 0.89
N ARG A 595 21.32 -12.71 0.09
CA ARG A 595 20.48 -12.76 -1.12
C ARG A 595 21.02 -13.79 -2.11
N ASP A 596 22.34 -13.83 -2.30
CA ASP A 596 23.00 -14.82 -3.15
C ASP A 596 22.83 -16.26 -2.65
N HIS A 597 22.80 -16.49 -1.34
CA HIS A 597 22.49 -17.81 -0.78
C HIS A 597 21.07 -18.25 -1.10
N ILE A 598 20.09 -17.34 -1.02
CA ILE A 598 18.69 -17.63 -1.36
C ILE A 598 18.55 -17.98 -2.85
N LEU A 599 19.22 -17.22 -3.73
CA LEU A 599 19.26 -17.52 -5.16
C LEU A 599 19.99 -18.84 -5.45
N THR A 600 21.07 -19.13 -4.73
CA THR A 600 21.79 -20.41 -4.86
C THR A 600 20.88 -21.58 -4.49
N ILE A 601 20.11 -21.46 -3.41
CA ILE A 601 19.12 -22.47 -3.01
C ILE A 601 18.06 -22.63 -4.10
N SER A 602 17.52 -21.54 -4.64
CA SER A 602 16.47 -21.59 -5.65
C SER A 602 16.95 -22.21 -6.98
N GLU A 603 18.23 -22.03 -7.32
CA GLU A 603 18.84 -22.50 -8.57
C GLU A 603 19.41 -23.93 -8.47
N GLN A 604 19.95 -24.34 -7.33
CA GLN A 604 20.73 -25.58 -7.19
C GLN A 604 20.03 -26.68 -6.38
N VAL A 605 19.08 -26.34 -5.51
CA VAL A 605 18.35 -27.32 -4.70
C VAL A 605 17.10 -27.79 -5.45
N ALA A 606 16.74 -29.07 -5.31
CA ALA A 606 15.54 -29.62 -5.91
C ALA A 606 14.29 -28.79 -5.50
N PRO A 607 13.38 -28.44 -6.42
CA PRO A 607 12.30 -27.48 -6.15
C PRO A 607 11.45 -27.80 -4.92
N GLU A 608 11.08 -29.06 -4.71
CA GLU A 608 10.31 -29.48 -3.52
C GLU A 608 11.05 -29.23 -2.21
N THR A 609 12.38 -29.42 -2.21
CA THR A 609 13.23 -29.19 -1.04
C THR A 609 13.43 -27.69 -0.83
N ALA A 610 13.71 -26.92 -1.89
CA ALA A 610 13.83 -25.47 -1.83
C ALA A 610 12.54 -24.82 -1.28
N GLN A 611 11.37 -25.26 -1.76
CA GLN A 611 10.08 -24.79 -1.25
C GLN A 611 9.92 -25.05 0.25
N LYS A 612 10.30 -26.23 0.74
CA LYS A 612 10.24 -26.54 2.19
C LYS A 612 11.18 -25.65 2.99
N ILE A 613 12.40 -25.40 2.48
CA ILE A 613 13.37 -24.51 3.12
C ILE A 613 12.80 -23.10 3.23
N PHE A 614 12.26 -22.54 2.13
CA PHE A 614 11.67 -21.20 2.13
C PHE A 614 10.43 -21.11 3.02
N ASN A 615 9.58 -22.14 3.06
CA ASN A 615 8.43 -22.18 3.97
C ASN A 615 8.87 -22.15 5.43
N SER A 616 9.84 -23.00 5.80
CA SER A 616 10.38 -23.02 7.16
C SER A 616 11.03 -21.69 7.54
N TYR A 617 11.81 -21.08 6.64
CA TYR A 617 12.42 -19.79 6.92
C TYR A 617 11.38 -18.67 7.04
N ALA A 618 10.40 -18.60 6.14
CA ALA A 618 9.33 -17.61 6.20
C ALA A 618 8.54 -17.72 7.53
N ASN A 619 8.29 -18.94 8.00
CA ASN A 619 7.67 -19.18 9.31
C ASN A 619 8.56 -18.71 10.47
N LEU A 620 9.88 -18.95 10.40
CA LEU A 620 10.82 -18.46 11.41
C LEU A 620 10.88 -16.92 11.42
N ALA A 621 10.81 -16.27 10.26
CA ALA A 621 10.77 -14.82 10.15
C ALA A 621 9.48 -14.22 10.73
N ASP A 622 8.33 -14.80 10.37
CA ASP A 622 7.03 -14.42 10.94
C ASP A 622 7.02 -14.64 12.48
N LEU A 623 7.58 -15.76 12.96
CA LEU A 623 7.70 -16.06 14.39
C LEU A 623 8.61 -15.05 15.09
N ALA A 624 9.79 -14.74 14.52
CA ALA A 624 10.72 -13.77 15.09
C ALA A 624 10.08 -12.38 15.20
N GLN A 625 9.38 -11.92 14.15
CA GLN A 625 8.70 -10.63 14.13
C GLN A 625 7.55 -10.57 15.15
N THR A 626 6.70 -11.60 15.17
CA THR A 626 5.57 -11.70 16.11
C THR A 626 6.07 -11.71 17.54
N THR A 627 7.14 -12.46 17.79
CA THR A 627 7.77 -12.59 19.10
C THR A 627 8.37 -11.25 19.55
N ALA A 628 9.16 -10.58 18.70
CA ALA A 628 9.73 -9.26 19.00
C ALA A 628 8.62 -8.22 19.28
N THR A 629 7.54 -8.24 18.48
CA THR A 629 6.38 -7.34 18.67
C THR A 629 5.66 -7.60 19.99
N ASN A 630 5.47 -8.87 20.35
CA ASN A 630 4.81 -9.24 21.61
C ASN A 630 5.66 -8.87 22.83
N LEU A 631 6.98 -9.08 22.76
CA LEU A 631 7.91 -8.62 23.79
C LEU A 631 7.84 -7.09 23.92
N ALA A 632 7.86 -6.36 22.80
CA ALA A 632 7.74 -4.91 22.82
C ALA A 632 6.43 -4.44 23.47
N LYS A 633 5.28 -5.04 23.14
CA LYS A 633 3.99 -4.72 23.77
C LYS A 633 3.97 -5.01 25.27
N GLU A 634 4.63 -6.08 25.71
CA GLU A 634 4.69 -6.50 27.10
C GLU A 634 5.56 -5.55 27.95
N PHE A 635 6.65 -5.02 27.36
CA PHE A 635 7.62 -4.17 28.08
C PHE A 635 7.47 -2.67 27.83
N PHE A 636 6.76 -2.26 26.78
CA PHE A 636 6.53 -0.84 26.50
C PHE A 636 5.50 -0.28 27.47
N VAL A 637 5.98 0.44 28.49
CA VAL A 637 5.14 1.24 29.38
C VAL A 637 5.03 2.65 28.78
N PRO A 638 3.84 3.09 28.35
CA PRO A 638 3.66 4.44 27.82
C PRO A 638 4.21 5.50 28.80
N GLY A 639 5.15 6.33 28.33
CA GLY A 639 5.76 7.41 29.12
C GLY A 639 7.08 7.08 29.81
N GLN A 640 7.64 5.88 29.67
CA GLN A 640 9.04 5.61 30.03
C GLN A 640 9.96 5.86 28.83
N GLU A 641 11.10 6.54 29.05
CA GLU A 641 12.11 6.85 28.01
C GLU A 641 12.87 5.61 27.49
N ARG A 642 12.59 4.41 27.98
CA ARG A 642 13.26 3.20 27.50
C ARG A 642 12.73 2.82 26.13
N THR A 643 13.53 3.09 25.10
CA THR A 643 13.28 2.59 23.76
C THR A 643 13.67 1.11 23.70
N PHE A 644 12.72 0.27 23.33
CA PHE A 644 12.94 -1.15 23.10
C PHE A 644 13.26 -1.33 21.61
N ASP A 645 14.50 -1.71 21.27
CA ASP A 645 14.91 -1.90 19.88
C ASP A 645 14.39 -3.24 19.35
N ILE A 646 13.18 -3.20 18.80
CA ILE A 646 12.49 -4.35 18.19
C ILE A 646 13.32 -4.97 17.07
N ASP A 647 14.04 -4.14 16.31
CA ASP A 647 14.82 -4.60 15.16
C ASP A 647 16.06 -5.34 15.58
N ALA A 648 16.73 -4.89 16.65
CA ALA A 648 17.87 -5.63 17.21
C ALA A 648 17.46 -7.04 17.66
N ILE A 649 16.28 -7.17 18.30
CA ILE A 649 15.76 -8.48 18.72
C ILE A 649 15.39 -9.32 17.51
N GLN A 650 14.64 -8.77 16.56
CA GLN A 650 14.23 -9.49 15.36
C GLN A 650 15.45 -9.96 14.56
N ALA A 651 16.44 -9.09 14.36
CA ALA A 651 17.70 -9.43 13.68
C ALA A 651 18.47 -10.52 14.44
N GLN A 652 18.50 -10.48 15.77
CA GLN A 652 19.11 -11.54 16.57
C GLN A 652 18.39 -12.88 16.39
N LEU A 653 17.05 -12.89 16.49
CA LEU A 653 16.24 -14.08 16.30
C LEU A 653 16.42 -14.66 14.87
N LEU A 654 16.54 -13.80 13.87
CA LEU A 654 16.74 -14.18 12.47
C LEU A 654 18.18 -14.63 12.15
N THR A 655 19.18 -14.18 12.91
CA THR A 655 20.59 -14.53 12.65
C THR A 655 20.80 -16.04 12.58
N ARG A 656 20.08 -16.81 13.40
CA ARG A 656 20.18 -18.28 13.37
C ARG A 656 19.55 -18.88 12.11
N ALA A 657 18.38 -18.39 11.73
CA ALA A 657 17.73 -18.83 10.49
C ALA A 657 18.63 -18.54 9.26
N ARG A 658 19.37 -17.42 9.30
CA ARG A 658 20.36 -17.04 8.28
C ARG A 658 21.52 -18.04 8.17
N GLU A 659 22.16 -18.39 9.28
CA GLU A 659 23.27 -19.37 9.29
C GLU A 659 22.85 -20.73 8.71
N ILE A 660 21.58 -21.10 8.92
CA ILE A 660 21.03 -22.36 8.42
C ILE A 660 20.84 -22.31 6.91
N LEU A 661 20.35 -21.20 6.37
CA LEU A 661 20.26 -21.00 4.91
C LEU A 661 21.65 -20.91 4.26
N GLU A 662 22.61 -20.26 4.89
CA GLU A 662 24.00 -20.24 4.41
C GLU A 662 24.57 -21.67 4.33
N ALA A 663 24.30 -22.50 5.34
CA ALA A 663 24.68 -23.91 5.31
C ALA A 663 23.95 -24.69 4.20
N ALA A 664 22.66 -24.40 3.96
CA ALA A 664 21.89 -25.00 2.86
C ALA A 664 22.47 -24.65 1.49
N ALA A 665 22.89 -23.40 1.30
CA ALA A 665 23.48 -22.93 0.06
C ALA A 665 24.87 -23.56 -0.19
N LYS A 666 25.65 -23.81 0.87
CA LYS A 666 26.99 -24.44 0.76
C LYS A 666 26.94 -25.97 0.62
N HIS A 667 25.92 -26.61 1.16
CA HIS A 667 25.78 -28.08 1.22
C HIS A 667 24.35 -28.52 0.84
N PRO A 668 23.93 -28.30 -0.42
CA PRO A 668 22.56 -28.58 -0.87
C PRO A 668 22.16 -30.06 -0.74
N GLU A 669 23.14 -30.97 -0.63
CA GLU A 669 22.94 -32.41 -0.44
C GLU A 669 22.49 -32.80 0.99
N ASP A 670 22.79 -31.99 2.01
CA ASP A 670 22.56 -32.34 3.44
C ASP A 670 21.18 -31.87 3.95
N THR A 671 20.14 -32.24 3.22
CA THR A 671 18.76 -31.77 3.47
C THR A 671 18.19 -32.25 4.81
N ALA A 672 18.56 -33.44 5.27
CA ALA A 672 18.05 -34.02 6.53
C ALA A 672 18.57 -33.23 7.76
N ASN A 673 19.86 -32.92 7.78
CA ASN A 673 20.46 -32.08 8.81
C ASN A 673 19.87 -30.67 8.78
N LEU A 674 19.64 -30.12 7.58
CA LEU A 674 19.07 -28.80 7.41
C LEU A 674 17.69 -28.65 8.07
N PHE A 675 16.77 -29.59 7.84
CA PHE A 675 15.44 -29.53 8.46
C PHE A 675 15.50 -29.68 9.98
N SER A 676 16.41 -30.51 10.50
CA SER A 676 16.63 -30.60 11.94
C SER A 676 17.14 -29.27 12.51
N LYS A 677 18.03 -28.57 11.80
CA LYS A 677 18.53 -27.26 12.22
C LYS A 677 17.44 -26.19 12.18
N LEU A 678 16.58 -26.20 11.16
CA LEU A 678 15.44 -25.28 11.05
C LEU A 678 14.45 -25.47 12.21
N ALA A 679 14.11 -26.71 12.53
CA ALA A 679 13.26 -27.02 13.68
C ALA A 679 13.91 -26.57 15.00
N ASN A 680 15.21 -26.80 15.16
CA ASN A 680 15.95 -26.33 16.33
C ASN A 680 15.95 -24.80 16.44
N ALA A 681 16.03 -24.07 15.32
CA ALA A 681 15.98 -22.60 15.33
C ALA A 681 14.62 -22.07 15.82
N GLU A 682 13.53 -22.73 15.48
CA GLU A 682 12.19 -22.39 15.97
C GLU A 682 12.12 -22.48 17.49
N THR A 683 12.55 -23.62 18.05
CA THR A 683 12.67 -23.82 19.49
C THR A 683 13.57 -22.78 20.14
N SER A 684 14.73 -22.48 19.54
CA SER A 684 15.65 -21.46 20.06
C SER A 684 15.03 -20.07 20.12
N ILE A 685 14.23 -19.67 19.12
CA ILE A 685 13.53 -18.37 19.09
C ILE A 685 12.54 -18.28 20.25
N ILE A 686 11.73 -19.32 20.44
CA ILE A 686 10.72 -19.39 21.51
C ILE A 686 11.40 -19.32 22.87
N LEU A 687 12.40 -20.18 23.10
CA LEU A 687 13.14 -20.22 24.37
C LEU A 687 13.82 -18.89 24.69
N LEU A 688 14.45 -18.25 23.70
CA LEU A 688 15.11 -16.97 23.90
C LEU A 688 14.10 -15.89 24.30
N ALA A 689 12.95 -15.83 23.64
CA ALA A 689 11.88 -14.89 23.96
C ALA A 689 11.30 -15.10 25.36
N GLU A 690 11.08 -16.34 25.75
CA GLU A 690 10.62 -16.65 27.10
C GLU A 690 11.68 -16.34 28.17
N MET A 691 12.96 -16.55 27.86
CA MET A 691 14.05 -16.09 28.72
C MET A 691 14.04 -14.58 28.86
N TYR A 692 13.89 -13.83 27.76
CA TYR A 692 13.73 -12.37 27.80
C TYR A 692 12.59 -11.96 28.73
N ARG A 693 11.42 -12.60 28.63
CA ARG A 693 10.29 -12.32 29.53
C ARG A 693 10.62 -12.55 30.99
N SER A 694 11.18 -13.71 31.31
CA SER A 694 11.54 -14.06 32.68
C SER A 694 12.55 -13.08 33.26
N ILE A 695 13.60 -12.76 32.51
CA ILE A 695 14.67 -11.88 32.97
C ILE A 695 14.17 -10.47 33.18
N HIS A 696 13.38 -9.93 32.24
CA HIS A 696 12.87 -8.57 32.35
C HIS A 696 11.87 -8.44 33.50
N HIS A 697 11.05 -9.47 33.76
CA HIS A 697 10.14 -9.49 34.90
C HIS A 697 10.90 -9.38 36.24
N ASP A 698 11.98 -10.14 36.39
CA ASP A 698 12.78 -10.17 37.62
C ASP A 698 13.78 -9.00 37.73
N ASN A 699 14.21 -8.45 36.59
CA ASN A 699 15.18 -7.37 36.51
C ASN A 699 14.83 -6.40 35.36
N PRO A 700 14.00 -5.36 35.62
CA PRO A 700 13.61 -4.39 34.61
C PRO A 700 14.76 -3.62 33.96
N ASP A 701 15.93 -3.56 34.60
CA ASP A 701 17.12 -2.86 34.13
C ASP A 701 18.01 -3.72 33.21
N PHE A 702 17.64 -4.98 32.97
CA PHE A 702 18.38 -5.87 32.08
C PHE A 702 18.30 -5.37 30.63
N SER A 703 19.45 -5.14 30.01
CA SER A 703 19.52 -4.59 28.66
C SER A 703 19.48 -5.71 27.61
N LEU A 704 18.90 -5.42 26.44
CA LEU A 704 18.91 -6.35 25.30
C LEU A 704 20.35 -6.64 24.81
N GLU A 705 21.28 -5.70 25.02
CA GLU A 705 22.69 -5.87 24.66
C GLU A 705 23.37 -6.98 25.47
N ASP A 706 22.91 -7.25 26.70
CA ASP A 706 23.43 -8.35 27.53
C ASP A 706 23.08 -9.74 26.95
N VAL A 707 22.12 -9.77 26.02
CA VAL A 707 21.54 -10.98 25.46
C VAL A 707 21.76 -11.12 23.97
N ARG A 708 22.19 -10.05 23.29
CA ARG A 708 22.43 -9.97 21.85
C ARG A 708 23.31 -11.08 21.28
N HIS A 709 24.23 -11.60 22.07
CA HIS A 709 25.18 -12.63 21.67
C HIS A 709 24.86 -14.01 22.23
N ASN A 710 23.65 -14.19 22.77
CA ASN A 710 23.23 -15.45 23.33
C ASN A 710 22.55 -16.35 22.30
N THR A 711 22.96 -17.61 22.29
CA THR A 711 22.35 -18.65 21.46
C THR A 711 22.04 -19.86 22.31
N ILE A 712 20.87 -20.46 22.08
CA ILE A 712 20.47 -21.72 22.70
C ILE A 712 20.54 -22.80 21.63
N GLU A 713 21.26 -23.88 21.91
CA GLU A 713 21.41 -24.99 20.98
C GLU A 713 21.12 -26.32 21.68
N GLN A 714 20.40 -27.20 21.01
CA GLN A 714 20.27 -28.60 21.39
C GLN A 714 21.09 -29.45 20.42
N MET A 715 22.00 -30.27 20.95
CA MET A 715 22.82 -31.15 20.11
C MET A 715 23.19 -32.47 20.80
N PRO A 716 23.30 -33.57 20.03
CA PRO A 716 23.87 -34.81 20.53
C PRO A 716 25.34 -34.63 20.95
N ALA A 717 25.79 -35.42 21.93
CA ALA A 717 27.17 -35.37 22.41
C ALA A 717 28.21 -35.66 21.31
N THR A 718 27.82 -36.41 20.28
CA THR A 718 28.65 -36.76 19.12
C THR A 718 28.89 -35.59 18.18
N GLU A 719 28.04 -34.57 18.21
CA GLU A 719 28.12 -33.39 17.31
C GLU A 719 28.88 -32.21 17.93
N LEU A 720 29.09 -32.22 19.25
CA LEU A 720 29.92 -31.22 19.94
C LEU A 720 31.33 -31.14 19.35
N SER A 721 31.78 -29.93 19.04
CA SER A 721 33.15 -29.65 18.65
C SER A 721 34.13 -29.91 19.79
N LYS A 722 35.42 -30.04 19.45
CA LYS A 722 36.47 -30.24 20.47
C LYS A 722 36.51 -29.09 21.48
N GLN A 723 36.31 -27.86 21.04
CA GLN A 723 36.33 -26.69 21.92
C GLN A 723 35.12 -26.68 22.86
N GLU A 724 33.93 -27.01 22.37
CA GLU A 724 32.73 -27.07 23.22
C GLU A 724 32.83 -28.17 24.28
N LYS A 725 33.42 -29.32 23.95
CA LYS A 725 33.70 -30.37 24.95
C LYS A 725 34.64 -29.85 26.05
N ILE A 726 35.65 -29.07 25.67
CA ILE A 726 36.57 -28.43 26.62
C ILE A 726 35.82 -27.42 27.49
N ASP A 727 34.98 -26.56 26.90
CA ASP A 727 34.21 -25.56 27.64
C ASP A 727 33.23 -26.20 28.64
N ILE A 728 32.50 -27.24 28.21
CA ILE A 728 31.59 -28.03 29.06
C ILE A 728 32.34 -28.63 30.25
N GLN A 729 33.50 -29.24 30.01
CA GLN A 729 34.34 -29.81 31.06
C GLN A 729 34.87 -28.74 32.01
N ALA A 730 35.30 -27.59 31.48
CA ALA A 730 35.83 -26.48 32.27
C ALA A 730 34.76 -25.91 33.21
N ILE A 731 33.55 -25.66 32.72
CA ILE A 731 32.43 -25.17 33.52
C ILE A 731 32.05 -26.22 34.58
N HIS A 732 31.93 -27.49 34.19
CA HIS A 732 31.61 -28.57 35.12
C HIS A 732 32.63 -28.66 36.24
N ARG A 733 33.92 -28.64 35.89
CA ARG A 733 35.04 -28.69 36.84
C ARG A 733 35.00 -27.52 37.81
N ALA A 734 34.88 -26.29 37.30
CA ALA A 734 34.84 -25.09 38.12
C ALA A 734 33.67 -25.14 39.12
N ASN A 735 32.51 -25.63 38.66
CA ASN A 735 31.31 -25.74 39.47
C ASN A 735 31.43 -26.78 40.60
N TRP A 736 31.94 -27.97 40.29
CA TRP A 736 32.10 -29.05 41.25
C TRP A 736 33.30 -28.90 42.18
N LEU A 737 34.35 -28.19 41.73
CA LEU A 737 35.48 -27.83 42.60
C LEU A 737 35.04 -26.92 43.76
N ILE A 738 33.96 -26.15 43.58
CA ILE A 738 33.39 -25.31 44.64
C ILE A 738 32.37 -26.11 45.47
N GLU A 739 31.51 -26.88 44.81
CA GLU A 739 30.38 -27.55 45.46
C GLU A 739 30.80 -28.76 46.31
N GLU A 740 31.57 -29.70 45.74
CA GLU A 740 32.05 -30.90 46.43
C GLU A 740 33.31 -31.44 45.72
N PRO A 741 34.51 -30.95 46.08
CA PRO A 741 35.76 -31.34 45.45
C PRO A 741 36.02 -32.85 45.45
N ARG A 742 35.52 -33.59 46.46
CA ARG A 742 35.75 -35.04 46.61
C ARG A 742 34.95 -35.88 45.61
N ALA A 743 33.94 -35.30 44.95
CA ALA A 743 33.16 -35.98 43.92
C ALA A 743 33.65 -35.66 42.50
N LEU A 744 34.58 -34.71 42.35
CA LEU A 744 34.94 -34.13 41.07
C LEU A 744 35.51 -35.16 40.10
N SER A 745 36.45 -36.02 40.53
CA SER A 745 37.09 -36.97 39.62
C SER A 745 36.08 -38.01 39.11
N PHE A 746 35.23 -38.53 40.01
CA PHE A 746 34.12 -39.42 39.65
C PHE A 746 33.16 -38.78 38.63
N LEU A 747 32.71 -37.55 38.87
CA LEU A 747 31.75 -36.86 38.00
C LEU A 747 32.36 -36.41 36.67
N GLU A 748 33.63 -35.98 36.65
CA GLU A 748 34.37 -35.69 35.42
C GLU A 748 34.47 -36.94 34.54
N ASN A 749 34.74 -38.11 35.13
CA ASN A 749 34.80 -39.36 34.38
C ASN A 749 33.43 -39.70 33.75
N ILE A 750 32.34 -39.58 34.51
CA ILE A 750 30.99 -39.77 33.97
C ILE A 750 30.73 -38.81 32.82
N LEU A 751 31.02 -37.51 33.00
CA LEU A 751 30.81 -36.52 31.95
C LEU A 751 31.64 -36.84 30.70
N GLN A 752 32.90 -37.26 30.85
CA GLN A 752 33.76 -37.68 29.74
C GLN A 752 33.22 -38.87 28.96
N GLU A 753 32.62 -39.85 29.65
CA GLU A 753 31.94 -40.96 29.01
C GLU A 753 30.69 -40.48 28.25
N LYS A 754 29.87 -39.63 28.88
CA LYS A 754 28.65 -39.09 28.28
C LYS A 754 28.90 -38.16 27.09
N LEU A 755 30.02 -37.44 27.08
CA LEU A 755 30.48 -36.65 25.92
C LEU A 755 30.84 -37.50 24.68
N LYS A 756 30.83 -38.83 24.81
CA LYS A 756 31.04 -39.80 23.72
C LYS A 756 29.77 -40.60 23.40
N SER A 757 28.69 -40.40 24.14
CA SER A 757 27.49 -41.23 24.07
C SER A 757 26.49 -40.70 23.04
N PRO A 758 26.02 -41.51 22.07
CA PRO A 758 25.01 -41.08 21.11
C PRO A 758 23.61 -40.91 21.72
N SER A 759 23.37 -41.47 22.91
CA SER A 759 22.09 -41.34 23.63
C SER A 759 22.04 -40.15 24.59
N THR A 760 23.02 -39.24 24.49
CA THR A 760 23.17 -38.09 25.36
C THR A 760 23.00 -36.82 24.54
N ASN A 761 22.07 -35.98 24.96
CA ASN A 761 21.82 -34.67 24.37
C ASN A 761 22.24 -33.57 25.34
N PHE A 762 22.78 -32.49 24.78
CA PHE A 762 23.14 -31.28 25.51
C PHE A 762 22.26 -30.13 25.03
N HIS A 763 21.70 -29.38 25.98
CA HIS A 763 21.14 -28.05 25.73
C HIS A 763 22.17 -27.04 26.22
N ILE A 764 22.56 -26.10 25.37
CA ILE A 764 23.71 -25.23 25.58
C ILE A 764 23.27 -23.79 25.39
N LEU A 765 23.59 -22.95 26.37
CA LEU A 765 23.56 -21.50 26.22
C LEU A 765 24.98 -21.03 25.92
N LYS A 766 25.19 -20.40 24.77
CA LYS A 766 26.42 -19.70 24.45
C LYS A 766 26.24 -18.20 24.62
N ASN A 767 27.31 -17.49 24.95
CA ASN A 767 27.43 -16.04 24.88
C ASN A 767 28.70 -15.72 24.08
N ASN A 768 28.58 -14.96 22.99
CA ASN A 768 29.71 -14.64 22.10
C ASN A 768 30.44 -15.91 21.61
N GLY A 769 29.67 -16.94 21.24
CA GLY A 769 30.19 -18.23 20.75
C GLY A 769 30.79 -19.15 21.82
N ARG A 770 30.98 -18.68 23.06
CA ARG A 770 31.48 -19.48 24.18
C ARG A 770 30.34 -20.09 24.98
N ILE A 771 30.45 -21.36 25.38
CA ILE A 771 29.46 -21.97 26.27
C ILE A 771 29.49 -21.28 27.63
N VAL A 772 28.33 -20.86 28.12
CA VAL A 772 28.17 -20.23 29.44
C VAL A 772 27.16 -20.96 30.34
N ALA A 773 26.29 -21.80 29.78
CA ALA A 773 25.53 -22.76 30.56
C ALA A 773 25.22 -24.01 29.72
N PHE A 774 24.98 -25.14 30.38
CA PHE A 774 24.50 -26.35 29.71
C PHE A 774 23.68 -27.25 30.63
N LEU A 775 22.75 -27.99 30.01
CA LEU A 775 22.04 -29.12 30.60
C LEU A 775 22.36 -30.39 29.81
N ARG A 776 22.56 -31.51 30.51
CA ARG A 776 22.78 -32.84 29.92
C ARG A 776 21.59 -33.74 30.20
N PHE A 777 20.98 -34.27 29.14
CA PHE A 777 19.92 -35.27 29.23
C PHE A 777 20.40 -36.60 28.67
N ASP A 778 20.30 -37.66 29.47
CA ASP A 778 20.58 -39.04 29.06
C ASP A 778 19.25 -39.80 28.94
N GLN A 779 18.99 -40.41 27.79
CA GLN A 779 17.77 -41.21 27.60
C GLN A 779 17.85 -42.53 28.37
N LYS A 780 16.85 -42.82 29.21
CA LYS A 780 16.75 -44.07 29.95
C LYS A 780 15.92 -45.13 29.19
N PRO A 781 16.10 -46.43 29.48
CA PRO A 781 15.34 -47.50 28.83
C PRO A 781 13.83 -47.45 29.04
N ASP A 782 13.36 -46.79 30.11
CA ASP A 782 11.94 -46.60 30.42
C ASP A 782 11.32 -45.40 29.70
N GLY A 783 12.07 -44.73 28.81
CA GLY A 783 11.63 -43.54 28.09
C GLY A 783 11.75 -42.24 28.88
N SER A 784 12.15 -42.29 30.15
CA SER A 784 12.42 -41.07 30.94
C SER A 784 13.74 -40.41 30.51
N LEU A 785 13.87 -39.12 30.79
CA LEU A 785 15.12 -38.38 30.59
C LEU A 785 15.82 -38.18 31.93
N TYR A 786 17.08 -38.59 32.00
CA TYR A 786 17.94 -38.32 33.14
C TYR A 786 18.64 -36.97 32.97
N LEU A 787 18.30 -35.98 33.79
CA LEU A 787 18.98 -34.70 33.83
C LEU A 787 20.27 -34.83 34.66
N GLY A 788 21.34 -35.24 34.00
CA GLY A 788 22.59 -35.67 34.64
C GLY A 788 23.63 -34.58 34.84
N SER A 789 23.45 -33.39 34.28
CA SER A 789 24.31 -32.22 34.54
C SER A 789 23.52 -30.94 34.30
N VAL A 790 23.61 -30.01 35.25
CA VAL A 790 22.98 -28.68 35.17
C VAL A 790 24.04 -27.70 35.61
N ASN A 791 24.59 -26.92 34.67
CA ASN A 791 25.76 -26.10 34.95
C ASN A 791 25.64 -24.73 34.30
N VAL A 792 25.93 -23.70 35.08
CA VAL A 792 26.08 -22.31 34.62
C VAL A 792 27.49 -21.88 35.00
N ASP A 793 28.17 -21.15 34.11
CA ASP A 793 29.46 -20.55 34.37
C ASP A 793 29.40 -19.72 35.66
N SER A 794 30.42 -19.86 36.50
CA SER A 794 30.45 -19.22 37.82
C SER A 794 30.25 -17.70 37.79
N GLY A 795 30.66 -17.01 36.71
CA GLY A 795 30.46 -15.57 36.53
C GLY A 795 29.03 -15.16 36.17
N LEU A 796 28.17 -16.12 35.81
CA LEU A 796 26.75 -15.91 35.51
C LEU A 796 25.81 -16.57 36.53
N ARG A 797 26.34 -17.26 37.55
CA ARG A 797 25.52 -17.84 38.62
C ARG A 797 24.73 -16.76 39.35
N GLY A 798 23.45 -17.02 39.56
CA GLY A 798 22.54 -16.05 40.20
C GLY A 798 22.19 -14.84 39.33
N LYS A 799 22.69 -14.77 38.08
CA LYS A 799 22.14 -13.85 37.10
C LYS A 799 20.88 -14.47 36.51
N ALA A 800 19.88 -13.62 36.28
CA ALA A 800 18.58 -14.01 35.77
C ALA A 800 18.67 -14.87 34.48
N ILE A 801 19.67 -14.63 33.63
CA ILE A 801 19.81 -15.36 32.37
C ILE A 801 20.10 -16.85 32.52
N GLY A 802 21.00 -17.22 33.44
CA GLY A 802 21.34 -18.63 33.66
C GLY A 802 20.13 -19.37 34.21
N ASP A 803 19.44 -18.76 35.16
CA ASP A 803 18.26 -19.34 35.79
C ASP A 803 17.08 -19.46 34.82
N ALA A 804 16.81 -18.42 34.02
CA ALA A 804 15.79 -18.45 32.98
C ALA A 804 16.07 -19.56 31.96
N PHE A 805 17.31 -19.71 31.51
CA PHE A 805 17.71 -20.78 30.60
C PHE A 805 17.44 -22.18 31.19
N LEU A 806 17.89 -22.42 32.44
CA LEU A 806 17.69 -23.70 33.11
C LEU A 806 16.20 -24.02 33.27
N GLN A 807 15.42 -23.07 33.80
CA GLN A 807 13.98 -23.21 33.99
C GLN A 807 13.29 -23.60 32.69
N LYS A 808 13.55 -22.85 31.61
CA LYS A 808 12.84 -23.03 30.35
C LYS A 808 13.16 -24.35 29.66
N VAL A 809 14.43 -24.75 29.64
CA VAL A 809 14.78 -26.06 29.09
C VAL A 809 14.17 -27.19 29.93
N ILE A 810 14.13 -27.06 31.25
CA ILE A 810 13.50 -28.07 32.12
C ILE A 810 11.99 -28.15 31.86
N ASP A 811 11.30 -27.01 31.81
CA ASP A 811 9.86 -26.96 31.56
C ASP A 811 9.50 -27.60 30.21
N GLU A 812 10.23 -27.26 29.15
CA GLU A 812 10.03 -27.82 27.82
C GLU A 812 10.21 -29.35 27.80
N GLN A 813 11.26 -29.85 28.44
CA GLN A 813 11.51 -31.29 28.49
C GLN A 813 10.51 -32.03 29.38
N ALA A 814 9.99 -31.39 30.44
CA ALA A 814 9.02 -31.97 31.36
C ALA A 814 7.63 -32.16 30.74
N ILE A 815 7.25 -31.31 29.78
CA ILE A 815 6.00 -31.44 29.01
C ILE A 815 5.96 -32.78 28.27
N ASN A 816 7.09 -33.17 27.68
CA ASN A 816 7.16 -34.32 26.77
C ASN A 816 7.71 -35.59 27.45
N HIS A 817 8.42 -35.44 28.58
CA HIS A 817 9.13 -36.54 29.22
C HIS A 817 9.02 -36.48 30.73
N ARG A 818 9.02 -37.66 31.36
CA ARG A 818 9.33 -37.76 32.79
C ARG A 818 10.82 -37.45 32.99
N LEU A 819 11.11 -36.44 33.80
CA LEU A 819 12.48 -36.04 34.12
C LEU A 819 12.90 -36.65 35.45
N VAL A 820 14.14 -37.16 35.52
CA VAL A 820 14.74 -37.69 36.75
C VAL A 820 16.13 -37.10 36.94
N LEU A 821 16.47 -36.67 38.14
CA LEU A 821 17.81 -36.16 38.46
C LEU A 821 18.32 -36.70 39.80
N GLN A 822 19.63 -36.58 40.01
CA GLN A 822 20.27 -36.77 41.32
C GLN A 822 20.96 -35.48 41.75
N VAL A 823 20.80 -35.13 43.02
CA VAL A 823 21.38 -33.91 43.61
C VAL A 823 21.85 -34.18 45.02
N LEU A 824 23.01 -33.65 45.42
CA LEU A 824 23.51 -33.77 46.78
C LEU A 824 22.50 -33.20 47.78
N ALA A 825 22.18 -33.95 48.83
CA ALA A 825 21.14 -33.59 49.79
C ALA A 825 21.46 -32.27 50.54
N LYS A 826 22.74 -31.96 50.69
CA LYS A 826 23.24 -30.74 51.34
C LYS A 826 23.34 -29.53 50.41
N SER A 827 23.21 -29.71 49.09
CA SER A 827 23.38 -28.62 48.13
C SER A 827 22.19 -27.67 48.16
N ASP A 828 22.43 -26.36 48.12
CA ASP A 828 21.34 -25.38 48.07
C ASP A 828 20.53 -25.46 46.77
N ILE A 829 21.11 -26.00 45.68
CA ILE A 829 20.38 -26.22 44.43
C ILE A 829 19.26 -27.26 44.58
N ALA A 830 19.39 -28.20 45.54
CA ALA A 830 18.35 -29.20 45.80
C ALA A 830 17.03 -28.55 46.26
N LYS A 831 17.11 -27.43 47.00
CA LYS A 831 15.92 -26.65 47.38
C LYS A 831 15.33 -25.96 46.15
N LYS A 832 16.18 -25.38 45.30
CA LYS A 832 15.75 -24.70 44.07
C LYS A 832 15.06 -25.67 43.10
N TYR A 833 15.57 -26.88 42.96
CA TYR A 833 14.92 -27.91 42.13
C TYR A 833 13.50 -28.22 42.61
N GLN A 834 13.26 -28.28 43.92
CA GLN A 834 11.91 -28.49 44.45
C GLN A 834 11.03 -27.25 44.28
N SER A 835 11.51 -26.09 44.73
CA SER A 835 10.66 -24.91 44.85
C SER A 835 10.46 -24.15 43.54
N ALA A 836 11.51 -24.07 42.71
CA ALA A 836 11.46 -23.32 41.46
C ALA A 836 11.20 -24.24 40.25
N TYR A 837 11.83 -25.42 40.22
CA TYR A 837 11.77 -26.30 39.05
C TYR A 837 10.75 -27.44 39.18
N GLY A 838 9.97 -27.48 40.26
CA GLY A 838 8.84 -28.42 40.42
C GLY A 838 9.23 -29.89 40.61
N PHE A 839 10.46 -30.19 41.03
CA PHE A 839 10.89 -31.56 41.28
C PHE A 839 10.43 -32.08 42.65
N HIS A 840 10.16 -33.38 42.74
CA HIS A 840 9.80 -34.07 43.98
C HIS A 840 10.83 -35.14 44.33
N ILE A 841 11.20 -35.24 45.61
CA ILE A 841 12.10 -36.30 46.09
C ILE A 841 11.36 -37.64 46.04
N ILE A 842 11.92 -38.61 45.32
CA ILE A 842 11.36 -39.97 45.20
C ILE A 842 12.23 -41.04 45.86
N ALA A 843 13.51 -40.75 46.08
CA ALA A 843 14.41 -41.65 46.79
C ALA A 843 15.58 -40.89 47.43
N HIS A 844 16.17 -41.53 48.43
CA HIS A 844 17.44 -41.13 49.04
C HIS A 844 18.52 -42.13 48.62
N GLY A 845 19.71 -41.64 48.28
CA GLY A 845 20.83 -42.48 47.88
C GLY A 845 22.15 -41.98 48.43
N GLY A 846 23.22 -42.31 47.73
CA GLY A 846 24.57 -41.87 48.05
C GLY A 846 25.39 -41.72 46.77
N LEU A 847 25.98 -40.54 46.59
CA LEU A 847 26.93 -40.26 45.53
C LEU A 847 28.31 -40.79 45.93
N PRO A 848 28.98 -41.61 45.09
CA PRO A 848 30.34 -42.06 45.36
C PRO A 848 31.33 -40.89 45.36
N LEU A 849 32.17 -40.84 46.39
CA LEU A 849 33.31 -39.93 46.47
C LEU A 849 34.61 -40.65 46.12
N ASP A 850 35.63 -39.88 45.77
CA ASP A 850 36.95 -40.38 45.37
C ASP A 850 37.66 -41.18 46.48
N ASP A 851 37.27 -40.97 47.76
CA ASP A 851 37.78 -41.72 48.92
C ASP A 851 36.99 -43.01 49.22
N GLY A 852 36.00 -43.35 48.38
CA GLY A 852 35.15 -44.52 48.52
C GLY A 852 33.98 -44.34 49.51
N THR A 853 33.83 -43.17 50.14
CA THR A 853 32.66 -42.86 50.95
C THR A 853 31.47 -42.44 50.07
N LEU A 854 30.27 -42.45 50.65
CA LEU A 854 29.04 -42.02 49.98
C LEU A 854 28.59 -40.69 50.58
N GLU A 855 28.43 -39.67 49.75
CA GLU A 855 27.79 -38.42 50.14
C GLU A 855 26.27 -38.53 49.94
N PRO A 856 25.43 -38.23 50.94
CA PRO A 856 23.97 -38.34 50.80
C PRO A 856 23.42 -37.54 49.62
N ASP A 857 22.59 -38.17 48.79
CA ASP A 857 21.92 -37.54 47.66
C ASP A 857 20.40 -37.77 47.69
N PHE A 858 19.69 -36.96 46.90
CA PHE A 858 18.29 -37.14 46.58
C PHE A 858 18.16 -37.52 45.12
N THR A 859 17.35 -38.55 44.84
CA THR A 859 16.78 -38.75 43.52
C THR A 859 15.47 -37.99 43.46
N MET A 860 15.33 -37.11 42.47
CA MET A 860 14.13 -36.31 42.28
C MET A 860 13.50 -36.57 40.90
N GLU A 861 12.18 -36.38 40.80
CA GLU A 861 11.45 -36.47 39.54
C GLU A 861 10.51 -35.29 39.28
N ARG A 862 10.21 -35.05 38.01
CA ARG A 862 9.15 -34.15 37.54
C ARG A 862 8.41 -34.81 36.36
N ASN A 863 7.08 -34.76 36.35
CA ASN A 863 6.26 -35.51 35.38
C ASN A 863 4.99 -34.75 34.96
N ASP A 864 5.15 -33.66 34.22
CA ASP A 864 4.05 -32.81 33.74
C ASP A 864 3.20 -33.53 32.67
N LEU A 865 3.78 -34.53 31.98
CA LEU A 865 3.08 -35.39 31.02
C LEU A 865 1.90 -36.12 31.68
N GLN A 866 2.05 -36.58 32.92
CA GLN A 866 0.97 -37.27 33.63
C GLN A 866 -0.13 -36.29 34.05
N GLU A 867 0.23 -35.08 34.47
CA GLU A 867 -0.72 -34.04 34.87
C GLU A 867 -1.54 -33.54 33.69
N SER A 868 -0.91 -33.30 32.53
CA SER A 868 -1.60 -32.92 31.31
C SER A 868 -2.53 -34.03 30.79
N GLN A 869 -2.12 -35.29 30.85
CA GLN A 869 -2.98 -36.44 30.52
C GLN A 869 -4.14 -36.65 31.50
N LEU A 870 -3.97 -36.26 32.76
CA LEU A 870 -5.04 -36.28 33.76
C LEU A 870 -6.01 -35.11 33.59
N ALA A 871 -5.52 -33.92 33.22
CA ALA A 871 -6.36 -32.74 32.97
C ALA A 871 -7.19 -32.85 31.68
N ALA A 872 -6.70 -33.59 30.69
CA ALA A 872 -7.42 -33.85 29.44
C ALA A 872 -8.50 -34.96 29.55
N LYS A 873 -8.50 -35.73 30.65
CA LYS A 873 -9.48 -36.78 30.96
C LYS A 873 -10.56 -36.26 31.89
#